data_AF-A0A1M5M8W7-F1
#
_entry.id   AF-A0A1M5M8W7-F1
#
_cell.length_a   1.000
_cell.length_b   1.000
_cell.length_c   1.000
_cell.angle_alpha   90.00
_cell.angle_beta   90.00
_cell.angle_gamma   90.00
#
_symmetry.space_group_name_H-M   'P 1'
#
loop_
_entity.id
_entity.type
_entity.pdbx_description
1 polymer ?
#
loop_
_entity_poly.entity_id
_entity_poly.type
_entity_poly.pdbx_seq_one_letter_code
_entity_poly.pdbx_strand_id
1 'polypeptide(L)'
;MTASIRLGVISVIALSLSACGGGGSDSGTGGGGSSPVTSSTIIKNAKDYSPARLNTAASSIANAQYKGKTTNAEVDLELVQHAFNLLFSDSGMALPELAEQDFSDDVKNGAIKKTYACDQGGNVSYDGKISGDSTGIIAMSYQNCWLYSNGVAISGSTAIAIESVSDSNVEYSMYFDNLKWTYEGTPYTLSGLVSFKEGFDATSGNYQVETYQNVAFNIGSEQYKLEGDFDMSPYSGDSISHVEVDVYIGSAGKLVIELDSADDFPPYMYSGEMTVSGDKTAALLFEQGPIRYMEDTDNDGNYDVGTYISNIYDLLDGSLTDKTLVAVSDMSLPPMVYAPDYYSWETVDATTPITVSSVYYYDEDTSYEDLAISYRWYINGNLVEDVSGDTLPAYRATVNDLVEVALVVSDSANTVESDRTTIVLSDAPAQVVFENLPESVLPGDYVEFNAIISDPDRGDNQGVATLVSAPSGATINENGLISWQVPGSQLFKTQRFAFNFSTGEDDADVVGTYVSVTNNEVQELARSGIEVPKLNNAMAIGDFDHDGDNEVLTTDSQNRVFLLSYQNGSYSQSWMYPYLFEQGGNVKQVLSTDINDDGYLDILVISSHTISLITNINEAATTLMETDSYIHSAILGDIDNDGDDELAYLYSNSDYRDADNIVVIDIASPEAPLFTFTADGIADIALGNVDDDPQLELVTNSGLVYDLESGANQWFLGSGFGSSYVTVGDINDDGVGEIVGADNWNYIYVYSAQDKSQITSIENFNTCDISAGKLTADSAPVLLVGDCQWGNIHAMKLTNNTLSSVFTVDMVDHGSASLTLGDADNDGLNELLWGTGITHSGEDLLVTADVTATSATVKATATTEQLDSFNAAGWADLYPGDERAVFFVPSTGNGYDGSKVLLMDSTGNYTTSEEISSNWDNSRIAVTNDYNNDGAGDLFLPSAETYDGSFAAMQLNDFSIQYEITGEYSNNITVIKSFDFNNDGFDDAVFVDDRTLKAVDVNNQVMLATYTMPQYFRDFDIVTMDGNVYVALSTGDDSTQLLKPTASGFSIQASTNTSCARLAFINADSDPTAELACYKRSGRSLVLFDVTDDSLNQTSEVSLEMEIVDMVANPLTNSEQTLLVTGENDEQHWENYGSSRLGEMTVEGSMIWQSPALIGSPRSYSMHARKSAQGNLEVMMATARAMYWLGRPQ
;
A
#
# COMPACT_ATOMS: atom_id res chain seq x y z
N MET A 1 31.32 44.19 0.46
CA MET A 1 31.83 45.15 -0.53
C MET A 1 33.20 45.64 -0.08
N THR A 2 34.20 44.79 -0.27
CA THR A 2 35.62 45.08 -0.09
C THR A 2 36.27 45.20 -1.47
N ALA A 3 37.36 45.96 -1.53
CA ALA A 3 37.81 46.72 -2.69
C ALA A 3 39.21 46.28 -3.11
N SER A 4 39.32 45.62 -4.27
CA SER A 4 40.57 45.42 -5.01
C SER A 4 40.37 45.87 -6.45
N ILE A 5 41.09 46.93 -6.84
CA ILE A 5 41.10 47.65 -8.14
C ILE A 5 39.72 47.83 -8.80
N ARG A 6 38.65 47.86 -8.00
CA ARG A 6 37.37 48.43 -8.38
C ARG A 6 37.40 49.86 -7.90
N LEU A 7 37.67 50.78 -8.82
CA LEU A 7 37.40 52.19 -8.62
C LEU A 7 35.96 52.31 -8.13
N GLY A 8 35.80 52.59 -6.84
CA GLY A 8 34.48 52.80 -6.24
C GLY A 8 33.75 53.87 -7.03
N VAL A 9 32.48 53.59 -7.34
CA VAL A 9 31.55 54.51 -7.99
C VAL A 9 31.67 55.86 -7.32
N ILE A 10 32.30 56.83 -8.00
CA ILE A 10 32.13 58.22 -7.61
C ILE A 10 30.67 58.48 -7.90
N SER A 11 29.87 58.66 -6.85
CA SER A 11 28.52 59.18 -6.99
C SER A 11 28.66 60.54 -7.67
N VAL A 12 28.42 60.58 -8.99
CA VAL A 12 28.25 61.83 -9.72
C VAL A 12 27.01 62.46 -9.11
N ILE A 13 27.21 63.31 -8.09
CA ILE A 13 26.15 64.10 -7.47
C ILE A 13 25.42 64.76 -8.63
N ALA A 14 24.14 64.45 -8.77
CA ALA A 14 23.25 65.05 -9.74
C ALA A 14 23.35 66.57 -9.56
N LEU A 15 24.11 67.22 -10.45
CA LEU A 15 24.27 68.66 -10.50
C LEU A 15 22.94 69.25 -10.97
N SER A 16 22.00 69.44 -10.05
CA SER A 16 20.73 70.08 -10.34
C SER A 16 20.93 71.59 -10.51
N LEU A 17 21.51 72.01 -11.65
CA LEU A 17 21.52 73.41 -12.07
C LEU A 17 20.29 73.68 -12.95
N SER A 18 19.14 73.84 -12.30
CA SER A 18 17.96 74.41 -12.93
C SER A 18 18.10 75.93 -13.10
N ALA A 19 17.82 76.39 -14.31
CA ALA A 19 17.55 77.78 -14.73
C ALA A 19 18.73 78.69 -15.12
N CYS A 20 18.95 78.84 -16.43
CA CYS A 20 18.75 80.11 -17.14
C CYS A 20 18.88 79.86 -18.64
N GLY A 21 18.02 80.52 -19.42
CA GLY A 21 17.84 80.22 -20.84
C GLY A 21 18.88 80.88 -21.76
N GLY A 22 18.67 80.66 -23.06
CA GLY A 22 19.25 81.49 -24.12
C GLY A 22 19.95 80.69 -25.19
N GLY A 23 19.27 80.50 -26.32
CA GLY A 23 19.90 80.00 -27.54
C GLY A 23 21.04 80.91 -28.02
N GLY A 24 22.03 80.29 -28.65
CA GLY A 24 23.14 80.97 -29.31
C GLY A 24 24.08 79.97 -29.96
N SER A 25 23.81 79.64 -31.22
CA SER A 25 24.82 79.10 -32.12
C SER A 25 25.95 80.11 -32.25
N ASP A 26 27.20 79.72 -31.96
CA ASP A 26 28.35 80.42 -32.51
C ASP A 26 29.48 79.42 -32.83
N SER A 27 29.64 79.21 -34.12
CA SER A 27 30.81 78.62 -34.75
C SER A 27 31.99 79.57 -34.60
N GLY A 28 32.93 79.26 -33.71
CA GLY A 28 34.17 80.01 -33.52
C GLY A 28 35.40 79.15 -33.77
N THR A 29 35.80 79.01 -35.03
CA THR A 29 37.12 78.51 -35.42
C THR A 29 38.21 79.42 -34.86
N GLY A 30 39.07 78.88 -33.99
CA GLY A 30 40.29 79.53 -33.51
C GLY A 30 41.47 78.57 -33.61
N GLY A 31 42.07 78.45 -34.80
CA GLY A 31 43.37 77.82 -34.96
C GLY A 31 44.49 78.80 -34.57
N GLY A 32 45.52 78.29 -33.87
CA GLY A 32 46.82 78.99 -33.77
C GLY A 32 47.77 78.55 -32.64
N GLY A 33 48.77 77.72 -32.98
CA GLY A 33 50.11 77.64 -32.35
C GLY A 33 50.29 76.70 -31.14
N SER A 34 50.83 75.48 -31.28
CA SER A 34 52.24 75.06 -31.45
C SER A 34 53.07 74.91 -30.15
N SER A 35 53.08 73.70 -29.57
CA SER A 35 54.19 73.00 -28.88
C SER A 35 53.74 71.59 -28.49
N PRO A 36 54.58 70.53 -28.54
CA PRO A 36 54.16 69.18 -28.13
C PRO A 36 53.95 69.16 -26.61
N VAL A 37 52.69 69.04 -26.20
CA VAL A 37 52.31 68.99 -24.79
C VAL A 37 52.52 67.56 -24.29
N THR A 38 53.23 67.40 -23.17
CA THR A 38 53.49 66.07 -22.59
C THR A 38 52.19 65.42 -22.10
N SER A 39 52.11 64.09 -22.07
CA SER A 39 50.92 63.36 -21.61
C SER A 39 50.49 63.77 -20.19
N SER A 40 51.43 63.96 -19.25
CA SER A 40 51.14 64.48 -17.90
C SER A 40 50.51 65.88 -17.93
N THR A 41 50.96 66.76 -18.83
CA THR A 41 50.38 68.09 -18.98
C THR A 41 48.99 68.05 -19.61
N ILE A 42 48.70 67.04 -20.44
CA ILE A 42 47.37 66.80 -21.00
C ILE A 42 46.40 66.41 -19.89
N ILE A 43 46.75 65.46 -19.00
CA ILE A 43 45.89 65.06 -17.86
C ILE A 43 45.66 66.22 -16.89
N LYS A 44 46.70 66.99 -16.54
CA LYS A 44 46.58 68.14 -15.62
C LYS A 44 45.72 69.28 -16.15
N ASN A 45 45.56 69.39 -17.47
CA ASN A 45 44.74 70.41 -18.11
C ASN A 45 43.60 69.77 -18.91
N ALA A 46 43.01 68.70 -18.37
CA ALA A 46 42.11 67.82 -19.13
C ALA A 46 40.95 68.54 -19.82
N LYS A 47 40.41 69.61 -19.22
CA LYS A 47 39.31 70.43 -19.77
C LYS A 47 39.55 71.01 -21.17
N ASP A 48 40.81 71.08 -21.61
CA ASP A 48 41.22 71.66 -22.89
C ASP A 48 41.40 70.58 -23.99
N TYR A 49 41.15 69.30 -23.66
CA TYR A 49 41.36 68.15 -24.55
C TYR A 49 40.12 67.25 -24.61
N SER A 50 39.97 66.49 -25.70
CA SER A 50 38.88 65.52 -25.85
C SER A 50 39.16 64.20 -25.11
N PRO A 51 38.13 63.42 -24.75
CA PRO A 51 38.29 62.11 -24.10
C PRO A 51 39.25 61.18 -24.86
N ALA A 52 39.11 61.05 -26.18
CA ALA A 52 40.03 60.25 -27.01
C ALA A 52 41.51 60.67 -26.87
N ARG A 53 41.78 61.97 -26.68
CA ARG A 53 43.14 62.45 -26.47
C ARG A 53 43.65 62.21 -25.05
N LEU A 54 42.75 62.23 -24.06
CA LEU A 54 43.04 61.83 -22.68
C LEU A 54 43.34 60.31 -22.59
N ASN A 55 42.54 59.46 -23.25
CA ASN A 55 42.79 58.01 -23.36
C ASN A 55 44.21 57.74 -23.87
N THR A 56 44.57 58.35 -25.01
CA THR A 56 45.91 58.19 -25.60
C THR A 56 47.02 58.68 -24.66
N ALA A 57 46.80 59.78 -23.95
CA ALA A 57 47.78 60.34 -23.03
C ALA A 57 47.99 59.43 -21.82
N ALA A 58 46.90 58.94 -21.22
CA ALA A 58 46.93 58.08 -20.04
C ALA A 58 47.53 56.70 -20.34
N SER A 59 47.14 56.03 -21.43
CA SER A 59 47.78 54.76 -21.84
C SER A 59 49.28 54.95 -22.10
N SER A 60 49.67 56.09 -22.68
CA SER A 60 51.09 56.41 -22.87
C SER A 60 51.84 56.60 -21.54
N ILE A 61 51.18 57.08 -20.48
CA ILE A 61 51.79 57.21 -19.14
C ILE A 61 51.91 55.82 -18.51
N ALA A 62 50.87 54.99 -18.53
CA ALA A 62 50.90 53.62 -18.00
C ALA A 62 52.01 52.79 -18.65
N ASN A 63 52.06 52.76 -19.98
CA ASN A 63 53.10 52.06 -20.74
C ASN A 63 54.51 52.61 -20.47
N ALA A 64 54.65 53.93 -20.27
CA ALA A 64 55.93 54.52 -19.93
C ALA A 64 56.36 54.25 -18.49
N GLN A 65 55.41 54.03 -17.57
CA GLN A 65 55.68 53.79 -16.15
C GLN A 65 56.09 52.33 -15.86
N TYR A 66 55.48 51.36 -16.55
CA TYR A 66 55.86 49.96 -16.41
C TYR A 66 57.26 49.71 -17.02
N LYS A 67 58.12 49.03 -16.25
CA LYS A 67 59.51 48.65 -16.61
C LYS A 67 59.83 47.19 -16.32
N GLY A 68 58.84 46.41 -15.86
CA GLY A 68 58.96 44.99 -15.58
C GLY A 68 59.09 44.11 -16.85
N LYS A 69 59.15 42.80 -16.66
CA LYS A 69 59.15 41.82 -17.76
C LYS A 69 57.85 41.90 -18.57
N THR A 70 57.96 41.67 -19.88
CA THR A 70 56.83 41.64 -20.83
C THR A 70 56.76 40.37 -21.67
N THR A 71 57.66 39.42 -21.45
CA THR A 71 57.59 38.07 -22.02
C THR A 71 56.59 37.23 -21.24
N ASN A 72 55.97 36.23 -21.86
CA ASN A 72 55.10 35.28 -21.15
C ASN A 72 55.81 34.70 -19.92
N ALA A 73 55.08 34.61 -18.81
CA ALA A 73 55.58 34.03 -17.56
C ALA A 73 55.56 32.50 -17.60
N GLU A 74 56.44 31.86 -16.82
CA GLU A 74 56.39 30.42 -16.57
C GLU A 74 55.21 30.15 -15.62
N VAL A 75 54.20 29.44 -16.09
CA VAL A 75 52.99 29.17 -15.30
C VAL A 75 53.28 28.05 -14.31
N ASP A 76 52.99 28.29 -13.04
CA ASP A 76 52.96 27.26 -12.02
C ASP A 76 51.84 27.58 -11.01
N LEU A 77 51.55 26.62 -10.14
CA LEU A 77 50.46 26.73 -9.17
C LEU A 77 50.58 27.97 -8.26
N GLU A 78 51.81 28.34 -7.85
CA GLU A 78 52.04 29.52 -7.01
C GLU A 78 51.80 30.82 -7.77
N LEU A 79 52.22 30.89 -9.03
CA LEU A 79 52.01 32.07 -9.87
C LEU A 79 50.52 32.25 -10.21
N VAL A 80 49.80 31.14 -10.45
CA VAL A 80 48.34 31.16 -10.65
C VAL A 80 47.63 31.65 -9.38
N GLN A 81 48.00 31.13 -8.21
CA GLN A 81 47.51 31.60 -6.91
C GLN A 81 47.78 33.10 -6.71
N HIS A 82 49.00 33.57 -7.02
CA HIS A 82 49.39 34.97 -6.89
C HIS A 82 48.58 35.88 -7.83
N ALA A 83 48.37 35.45 -9.08
CA ALA A 83 47.61 36.19 -10.06
C ALA A 83 46.10 36.28 -9.71
N PHE A 84 45.52 35.18 -9.21
CA PHE A 84 44.15 35.15 -8.69
C PHE A 84 44.01 36.13 -7.52
N ASN A 85 44.91 36.08 -6.54
CA ASN A 85 44.92 37.00 -5.40
C ASN A 85 45.06 38.48 -5.82
N LEU A 86 45.91 38.78 -6.81
CA LEU A 86 46.12 40.14 -7.29
C LEU A 86 44.85 40.76 -7.89
N LEU A 87 44.09 39.96 -8.66
CA LEU A 87 42.90 40.44 -9.37
C LEU A 87 41.63 40.40 -8.51
N PHE A 88 41.50 39.38 -7.65
CA PHE A 88 40.21 39.00 -7.10
C PHE A 88 40.14 39.01 -5.57
N SER A 89 41.25 38.99 -4.84
CA SER A 89 41.21 39.03 -3.36
C SER A 89 41.44 40.42 -2.81
N ASP A 90 41.07 40.66 -1.55
CA ASP A 90 41.27 41.93 -0.82
C ASP A 90 42.76 42.27 -0.58
N SER A 91 43.67 41.36 -0.93
CA SER A 91 45.13 41.53 -0.79
C SER A 91 45.79 42.27 -1.96
N GLY A 92 45.01 42.65 -2.99
CA GLY A 92 45.45 43.47 -4.12
C GLY A 92 45.61 44.97 -3.80
N MET A 93 45.42 45.84 -4.80
CA MET A 93 45.49 47.30 -4.61
C MET A 93 44.10 47.93 -4.43
N ALA A 94 43.82 48.47 -3.24
CA ALA A 94 42.64 49.30 -2.99
C ALA A 94 42.90 50.76 -3.34
N LEU A 95 42.05 51.37 -4.18
CA LEU A 95 42.17 52.79 -4.53
C LEU A 95 41.52 53.69 -3.46
N PRO A 96 42.20 54.70 -2.92
CA PRO A 96 41.57 55.67 -2.02
C PRO A 96 40.51 56.50 -2.75
N GLU A 97 39.46 56.91 -2.04
CA GLU A 97 38.42 57.81 -2.54
C GLU A 97 39.00 59.13 -3.05
N LEU A 98 38.52 59.61 -4.19
CA LEU A 98 39.15 60.72 -4.90
C LEU A 98 38.43 62.07 -4.75
N ALA A 99 37.17 62.11 -4.31
CA ALA A 99 36.42 63.36 -4.12
C ALA A 99 35.17 63.21 -3.20
N GLU A 100 35.08 64.02 -2.13
CA GLU A 100 33.91 64.10 -1.22
C GLU A 100 33.23 65.50 -1.25
N GLN A 101 33.86 66.48 -1.89
CA GLN A 101 33.46 67.89 -1.81
C GLN A 101 32.41 68.23 -2.87
N ASP A 102 31.22 68.62 -2.43
CA ASP A 102 30.19 69.17 -3.32
C ASP A 102 30.64 70.53 -3.89
N PHE A 103 31.05 70.51 -5.16
CA PHE A 103 31.48 71.70 -5.90
C PHE A 103 30.36 72.30 -6.76
N SER A 104 29.13 71.79 -6.67
CA SER A 104 27.99 72.18 -7.50
C SER A 104 27.72 73.69 -7.51
N ASP A 105 27.69 74.30 -6.33
CA ASP A 105 27.49 75.74 -6.12
C ASP A 105 28.62 76.62 -6.66
N ASP A 106 29.80 76.03 -6.91
CA ASP A 106 30.98 76.70 -7.43
C ASP A 106 31.12 76.62 -8.96
N VAL A 107 30.25 75.85 -9.63
CA VAL A 107 30.17 75.79 -11.09
C VAL A 107 29.49 77.06 -11.61
N LYS A 108 30.24 77.92 -12.31
CA LYS A 108 29.71 79.16 -12.89
C LYS A 108 29.76 79.11 -14.40
N ASN A 109 28.60 79.26 -15.04
CA ASN A 109 28.44 79.16 -16.51
C ASN A 109 29.07 77.88 -17.08
N GLY A 110 28.90 76.75 -16.39
CA GLY A 110 29.46 75.46 -16.82
C GLY A 110 30.98 75.33 -16.66
N ALA A 111 31.65 76.16 -15.86
CA ALA A 111 33.07 76.02 -15.56
C ALA A 111 33.34 75.97 -14.05
N ILE A 112 34.28 75.12 -13.64
CA ILE A 112 34.77 75.01 -12.26
C ILE A 112 36.28 75.29 -12.24
N LYS A 113 36.72 76.18 -11.35
CA LYS A 113 38.15 76.41 -11.07
C LYS A 113 38.34 76.83 -9.63
N LYS A 114 38.57 75.86 -8.74
CA LYS A 114 38.64 76.11 -7.30
C LYS A 114 39.53 75.10 -6.58
N THR A 115 40.17 75.55 -5.50
CA THR A 115 40.95 74.70 -4.59
C THR A 115 40.19 74.56 -3.28
N TYR A 116 40.04 73.32 -2.82
CA TYR A 116 39.46 72.98 -1.52
C TYR A 116 40.55 72.41 -0.62
N ALA A 117 40.47 72.72 0.67
CA ALA A 117 41.26 72.02 1.67
C ALA A 117 40.64 70.63 1.92
N CYS A 118 41.47 69.61 2.11
CA CYS A 118 40.98 68.29 2.48
C CYS A 118 40.87 68.18 4.00
N ASP A 119 39.87 67.44 4.51
CA ASP A 119 39.42 67.56 5.89
C ASP A 119 40.47 67.20 6.96
N GLN A 120 41.37 66.26 6.65
CA GLN A 120 42.47 65.86 7.54
C GLN A 120 43.81 66.53 7.21
N GLY A 121 43.93 67.18 6.05
CA GLY A 121 45.11 67.94 5.66
C GLY A 121 45.40 67.95 4.16
N GLY A 122 46.21 68.90 3.70
CA GLY A 122 46.50 69.09 2.27
C GLY A 122 45.39 69.78 1.49
N ASN A 123 45.44 69.71 0.16
CA ASN A 123 44.44 70.31 -0.71
C ASN A 123 44.23 69.56 -2.03
N VAL A 124 43.07 69.80 -2.65
CA VAL A 124 42.73 69.36 -4.00
C VAL A 124 42.27 70.57 -4.83
N SER A 125 42.81 70.69 -6.03
CA SER A 125 42.41 71.71 -7.01
C SER A 125 41.59 71.09 -8.14
N TYR A 126 40.42 71.65 -8.40
CA TYR A 126 39.53 71.32 -9.51
C TYR A 126 39.65 72.37 -10.61
N ASP A 127 39.80 71.94 -11.86
CA ASP A 127 39.76 72.79 -13.05
C ASP A 127 39.06 72.06 -14.21
N GLY A 128 37.85 72.50 -14.58
CA GLY A 128 36.95 71.73 -15.45
C GLY A 128 35.85 72.53 -16.12
N LYS A 129 35.15 71.87 -17.06
CA LYS A 129 33.94 72.37 -17.71
C LYS A 129 32.85 71.30 -17.71
N ILE A 130 31.63 71.69 -17.39
CA ILE A 130 30.44 70.84 -17.29
C ILE A 130 29.31 71.51 -18.10
N SER A 131 28.70 70.74 -18.99
CA SER A 131 27.57 71.11 -19.84
C SER A 131 26.24 70.97 -19.10
N GLY A 132 25.17 71.59 -19.63
CA GLY A 132 23.84 71.58 -19.00
C GLY A 132 23.13 70.21 -18.97
N ASP A 133 23.68 69.22 -19.66
CA ASP A 133 23.28 67.80 -19.66
C ASP A 133 24.14 66.95 -18.71
N SER A 134 24.91 67.58 -17.82
CA SER A 134 25.82 66.94 -16.87
C SER A 134 27.03 66.21 -17.48
N THR A 135 27.28 66.36 -18.78
CA THR A 135 28.53 65.90 -19.42
C THR A 135 29.67 66.90 -19.21
N GLY A 136 30.92 66.46 -19.14
CA GLY A 136 32.01 67.40 -18.87
C GLY A 136 33.35 66.75 -18.54
N ILE A 137 34.40 67.57 -18.47
CA ILE A 137 35.76 67.12 -18.13
C ILE A 137 36.29 67.97 -16.99
N ILE A 138 36.76 67.30 -15.94
CA ILE A 138 37.28 67.93 -14.72
C ILE A 138 38.66 67.35 -14.43
N ALA A 139 39.67 68.21 -14.35
CA ALA A 139 41.00 67.86 -13.86
C ALA A 139 41.09 68.11 -12.36
N MET A 140 41.68 67.17 -11.64
CA MET A 140 41.90 67.21 -10.19
C MET A 140 43.40 67.08 -9.89
N SER A 141 43.94 67.96 -9.07
CA SER A 141 45.33 67.92 -8.65
C SER A 141 45.42 67.88 -7.13
N TYR A 142 46.00 66.81 -6.60
CA TYR A 142 46.11 66.55 -5.16
C TYR A 142 47.50 66.89 -4.65
N GLN A 143 47.55 67.65 -3.56
CA GLN A 143 48.77 67.96 -2.82
C GLN A 143 48.61 67.46 -1.40
N ASN A 144 49.07 66.23 -1.16
CA ASN A 144 49.00 65.54 0.13
C ASN A 144 47.59 65.61 0.76
N CYS A 145 46.57 65.46 -0.09
CA CYS A 145 45.17 65.56 0.28
C CYS A 145 44.76 64.35 1.12
N TRP A 146 44.28 64.59 2.33
CA TRP A 146 43.85 63.55 3.26
C TRP A 146 42.37 63.79 3.60
N LEU A 147 41.51 62.90 3.11
CA LEU A 147 40.06 62.88 3.37
C LEU A 147 39.75 62.00 4.57
N TYR A 148 38.60 62.21 5.23
CA TYR A 148 38.21 61.44 6.41
C TYR A 148 37.96 59.96 6.09
N SER A 149 37.38 59.69 4.92
CA SER A 149 37.04 58.34 4.43
C SER A 149 38.24 57.47 4.04
N ASN A 150 39.37 58.07 3.67
CA ASN A 150 40.49 57.35 3.04
C ASN A 150 41.50 56.70 3.98
N GLY A 151 41.64 57.21 5.21
CA GLY A 151 42.73 56.81 6.11
C GLY A 151 44.16 57.13 5.62
N VAL A 152 44.36 57.51 4.35
CA VAL A 152 45.67 57.79 3.72
C VAL A 152 45.68 59.15 3.01
N ALA A 153 46.87 59.76 2.89
CA ALA A 153 47.08 60.99 2.13
C ALA A 153 47.48 60.69 0.67
N ILE A 154 46.80 61.33 -0.29
CA ILE A 154 47.01 61.16 -1.72
C ILE A 154 47.73 62.35 -2.36
N SER A 155 48.61 62.10 -3.32
CA SER A 155 49.29 63.12 -4.13
C SER A 155 49.39 62.68 -5.59
N GLY A 156 49.16 63.60 -6.52
CA GLY A 156 49.20 63.30 -7.96
C GLY A 156 48.17 64.11 -8.72
N SER A 157 47.87 63.70 -9.94
CA SER A 157 46.83 64.33 -10.75
C SER A 157 45.91 63.28 -11.32
N THR A 158 44.62 63.57 -11.31
CA THR A 158 43.60 62.76 -11.98
C THR A 158 42.75 63.64 -12.86
N ALA A 159 42.01 63.03 -13.78
CA ALA A 159 40.94 63.71 -14.49
C ALA A 159 39.77 62.75 -14.64
N ILE A 160 38.56 63.31 -14.71
CA ILE A 160 37.35 62.58 -15.07
C ILE A 160 36.77 63.21 -16.33
N ALA A 161 36.42 62.38 -17.30
CA ALA A 161 35.61 62.76 -18.46
C ALA A 161 34.28 62.03 -18.38
N ILE A 162 33.20 62.77 -18.18
CA ILE A 162 31.82 62.27 -18.21
C ILE A 162 31.35 62.43 -19.65
N GLU A 163 31.21 61.32 -20.35
CA GLU A 163 31.02 61.25 -21.81
C GLU A 163 29.53 61.23 -22.17
N SER A 164 28.71 60.51 -21.41
CA SER A 164 27.25 60.50 -21.57
C SER A 164 26.54 60.23 -20.23
N VAL A 165 25.37 60.86 -20.05
CA VAL A 165 24.49 60.66 -18.88
C VAL A 165 23.06 60.59 -19.39
N SER A 166 22.33 59.54 -19.02
CA SER A 166 20.92 59.34 -19.34
C SER A 166 20.17 58.70 -18.18
N ASP A 167 18.84 58.57 -18.28
CA ASP A 167 18.02 57.95 -17.24
C ASP A 167 18.34 56.46 -16.99
N SER A 168 19.10 55.80 -17.87
CA SER A 168 19.35 54.34 -17.83
C SER A 168 20.80 53.91 -18.05
N ASN A 169 21.69 54.83 -18.42
CA ASN A 169 23.10 54.55 -18.71
C ASN A 169 23.98 55.78 -18.46
N VAL A 170 25.19 55.56 -17.96
CA VAL A 170 26.23 56.57 -17.75
C VAL A 170 27.57 56.03 -18.26
N GLU A 171 28.28 56.86 -19.03
CA GLU A 171 29.63 56.54 -19.53
C GLU A 171 30.62 57.60 -19.05
N TYR A 172 31.70 57.16 -18.42
CA TYR A 172 32.75 58.05 -17.95
C TYR A 172 34.12 57.36 -17.91
N SER A 173 35.17 58.15 -18.07
CA SER A 173 36.55 57.69 -18.03
C SER A 173 37.35 58.45 -16.98
N MET A 174 38.11 57.72 -16.17
CA MET A 174 39.03 58.26 -15.18
C MET A 174 40.47 58.09 -15.62
N TYR A 175 41.26 59.13 -15.43
CA TYR A 175 42.65 59.20 -15.86
C TYR A 175 43.55 59.49 -14.66
N PHE A 176 44.64 58.77 -14.54
CA PHE A 176 45.59 58.86 -13.43
C PHE A 176 46.98 59.21 -13.97
N ASP A 177 47.55 60.30 -13.44
CA ASP A 177 48.93 60.70 -13.67
C ASP A 177 49.67 60.72 -12.34
N ASN A 178 50.37 59.61 -12.07
CA ASN A 178 51.28 59.44 -10.95
C ASN A 178 50.60 59.73 -9.60
N LEU A 179 49.44 59.11 -9.39
CA LEU A 179 48.72 59.14 -8.12
C LEU A 179 49.47 58.26 -7.12
N LYS A 180 49.68 58.76 -5.89
CA LYS A 180 50.51 58.11 -4.86
C LYS A 180 49.85 58.16 -3.50
N TRP A 181 49.97 57.07 -2.76
CA TRP A 181 49.62 56.98 -1.35
C TRP A 181 50.50 55.94 -0.65
N THR A 182 50.37 55.84 0.67
CA THR A 182 51.06 54.82 1.47
C THR A 182 50.06 54.22 2.43
N TYR A 183 49.88 52.91 2.35
CA TYR A 183 48.98 52.13 3.21
C TYR A 183 49.82 51.11 3.98
N GLU A 184 49.66 51.08 5.31
CA GLU A 184 50.43 50.23 6.24
C GLU A 184 51.97 50.23 6.02
N GLY A 185 52.53 51.36 5.58
CA GLY A 185 53.97 51.50 5.33
C GLY A 185 54.44 51.07 3.94
N THR A 186 53.56 50.48 3.12
CA THR A 186 53.83 50.10 1.74
C THR A 186 53.47 51.26 0.79
N PRO A 187 54.40 51.74 -0.05
CA PRO A 187 54.11 52.78 -1.03
C PRO A 187 53.33 52.23 -2.23
N TYR A 188 52.31 52.96 -2.66
CA TYR A 188 51.49 52.65 -3.84
C TYR A 188 51.62 53.78 -4.86
N THR A 189 51.61 53.42 -6.14
CA THR A 189 51.53 54.40 -7.24
C THR A 189 50.60 53.89 -8.33
N LEU A 190 49.79 54.76 -8.93
CA LEU A 190 48.88 54.43 -10.03
C LEU A 190 48.98 55.47 -11.14
N SER A 191 49.11 55.00 -12.38
CA SER A 191 48.94 55.80 -13.59
C SER A 191 48.24 55.01 -14.69
N GLY A 192 47.52 55.69 -15.56
CA GLY A 192 46.80 55.07 -16.66
C GLY A 192 45.37 55.56 -16.75
N LEU A 193 44.49 54.72 -17.29
CA LEU A 193 43.07 55.02 -17.39
C LEU A 193 42.23 53.83 -17.00
N VAL A 194 41.02 54.15 -16.55
CA VAL A 194 39.92 53.20 -16.45
C VAL A 194 38.67 53.85 -17.00
N SER A 195 37.99 53.16 -17.90
CA SER A 195 36.73 53.59 -18.51
C SER A 195 35.58 52.75 -17.98
N PHE A 196 34.43 53.38 -17.76
CA PHE A 196 33.20 52.80 -17.22
C PHE A 196 32.06 53.05 -18.20
N LYS A 197 31.29 52.00 -18.43
CA LYS A 197 29.97 52.06 -19.05
C LYS A 197 29.01 51.29 -18.17
N GLU A 198 28.12 52.02 -17.50
CA GLU A 198 27.22 51.48 -16.50
C GLU A 198 25.78 51.75 -16.89
N GLY A 199 24.96 50.70 -16.99
CA GLY A 199 23.57 50.87 -17.36
C GLY A 199 22.71 49.64 -17.15
N PHE A 200 21.40 49.86 -17.19
CA PHE A 200 20.44 48.76 -17.18
C PHE A 200 20.30 48.17 -18.57
N ASP A 201 20.66 46.90 -18.74
CA ASP A 201 20.38 46.16 -19.96
C ASP A 201 18.98 45.56 -19.89
N ALA A 202 18.06 46.12 -20.69
CA ALA A 202 16.66 45.68 -20.75
C ALA A 202 16.48 44.25 -21.30
N THR A 203 17.51 43.66 -21.91
CA THR A 203 17.48 42.31 -22.50
C THR A 203 17.76 41.24 -21.45
N SER A 204 18.81 41.44 -20.64
CA SER A 204 19.14 40.57 -19.51
C SER A 204 18.36 40.88 -18.24
N GLY A 205 17.77 42.08 -18.15
CA GLY A 205 17.00 42.52 -16.97
C GLY A 205 17.88 42.94 -15.78
N ASN A 206 19.19 43.07 -16.00
CA ASN A 206 20.19 43.33 -14.97
C ASN A 206 20.93 44.66 -15.22
N TYR A 207 21.47 45.23 -14.15
CA TYR A 207 22.41 46.36 -14.24
C TYR A 207 23.80 45.81 -14.58
N GLN A 208 24.45 46.35 -15.60
CA GLN A 208 25.75 45.91 -16.08
C GLN A 208 26.77 47.04 -15.95
N VAL A 209 28.00 46.67 -15.61
CA VAL A 209 29.16 47.56 -15.50
C VAL A 209 30.28 46.96 -16.36
N GLU A 210 30.44 47.53 -17.55
CA GLU A 210 31.58 47.24 -18.42
C GLU A 210 32.73 48.19 -18.05
N THR A 211 33.90 47.62 -17.73
CA THR A 211 35.10 48.41 -17.44
C THR A 211 36.26 48.00 -18.34
N TYR A 212 36.92 48.99 -18.91
CA TYR A 212 38.19 48.80 -19.62
C TYR A 212 39.31 49.44 -18.82
N GLN A 213 40.38 48.69 -18.54
CA GLN A 213 41.51 49.15 -17.76
C GLN A 213 42.79 49.15 -18.60
N ASN A 214 43.57 50.23 -18.53
CA ASN A 214 44.96 50.24 -18.98
C ASN A 214 45.78 51.04 -17.98
N VAL A 215 46.24 50.34 -16.94
CA VAL A 215 46.87 50.93 -15.76
C VAL A 215 48.21 50.28 -15.46
N ALA A 216 49.16 51.09 -15.00
CA ALA A 216 50.40 50.62 -14.42
C ALA A 216 50.50 51.13 -12.98
N PHE A 217 50.79 50.20 -12.06
CA PHE A 217 50.89 50.52 -10.65
C PHE A 217 52.03 49.77 -9.97
N ASN A 218 52.42 50.25 -8.80
CA ASN A 218 53.44 49.60 -7.97
C ASN A 218 52.84 49.33 -6.59
N ILE A 219 53.11 48.15 -6.04
CA ILE A 219 52.85 47.81 -4.64
C ILE A 219 54.22 47.54 -4.00
N GLY A 220 54.69 48.45 -3.15
CA GLY A 220 56.04 48.37 -2.61
C GLY A 220 57.10 48.53 -3.70
N SER A 221 57.90 47.48 -3.92
CA SER A 221 58.94 47.44 -4.97
C SER A 221 58.52 46.73 -6.25
N GLU A 222 57.41 45.98 -6.23
CA GLU A 222 56.94 45.19 -7.38
C GLU A 222 56.10 46.08 -8.31
N GLN A 223 56.25 45.87 -9.63
CA GLN A 223 55.52 46.62 -10.64
C GLN A 223 54.48 45.74 -11.31
N TYR A 224 53.30 46.30 -11.54
CA TYR A 224 52.21 45.65 -12.22
C TYR A 224 51.70 46.51 -13.38
N LYS A 225 51.20 45.86 -14.42
CA LYS A 225 50.39 46.50 -15.45
C LYS A 225 49.18 45.61 -15.74
N LEU A 226 48.01 46.21 -15.87
CA LEU A 226 46.76 45.55 -16.28
C LEU A 226 46.26 46.21 -17.56
N GLU A 227 45.89 45.39 -18.54
CA GLU A 227 45.29 45.82 -19.79
C GLU A 227 44.20 44.84 -20.22
N GLY A 228 42.95 45.27 -20.23
CA GLY A 228 41.83 44.39 -20.58
C GLY A 228 40.49 44.85 -20.03
N ASP A 229 39.51 43.98 -20.21
CA ASP A 229 38.10 44.25 -19.95
C ASP A 229 37.60 43.42 -18.76
N PHE A 230 36.74 44.04 -17.97
CA PHE A 230 35.95 43.34 -16.96
C PHE A 230 34.48 43.70 -17.16
N ASP A 231 33.65 42.68 -17.29
CA ASP A 231 32.20 42.80 -17.40
C ASP A 231 31.52 42.16 -16.17
N MET A 232 30.63 42.93 -15.52
CA MET A 232 30.19 42.67 -14.15
C MET A 232 28.73 43.09 -13.94
N SER A 233 27.96 42.30 -13.18
CA SER A 233 26.57 42.62 -12.81
C SER A 233 26.35 42.75 -11.29
N PRO A 234 26.33 43.98 -10.71
CA PRO A 234 26.47 44.17 -9.27
C PRO A 234 25.17 44.15 -8.43
N TYR A 235 23.99 43.89 -9.01
CA TYR A 235 22.72 43.99 -8.25
C TYR A 235 21.86 42.72 -8.24
N SER A 236 22.27 41.65 -8.91
CA SER A 236 21.59 40.35 -8.89
C SER A 236 22.60 39.25 -8.59
N GLY A 237 22.76 38.91 -7.30
CA GLY A 237 23.60 37.77 -6.88
C GLY A 237 25.09 37.89 -7.20
N ASP A 238 25.62 39.11 -7.27
CA ASP A 238 27.04 39.44 -7.46
C ASP A 238 27.84 38.52 -8.41
N SER A 239 27.38 38.32 -9.66
CA SER A 239 28.07 37.46 -10.65
C SER A 239 28.95 38.25 -11.63
N ILE A 240 30.01 37.59 -12.12
CA ILE A 240 30.87 38.07 -13.20
C ILE A 240 30.44 37.39 -14.49
N SER A 241 30.16 38.18 -15.53
CA SER A 241 29.86 37.64 -16.86
C SER A 241 31.13 37.19 -17.58
N HIS A 242 32.15 38.06 -17.62
CA HIS A 242 33.40 37.78 -18.32
C HIS A 242 34.54 38.72 -17.86
N VAL A 243 35.75 38.17 -17.72
CA VAL A 243 37.00 38.94 -17.53
C VAL A 243 38.04 38.43 -18.51
N GLU A 244 38.65 39.34 -19.28
CA GLU A 244 39.78 39.04 -20.17
C GLU A 244 40.85 40.12 -19.96
N VAL A 245 41.95 39.77 -19.30
CA VAL A 245 42.97 40.74 -18.87
C VAL A 245 44.38 40.24 -19.10
N ASP A 246 45.18 41.05 -19.78
CA ASP A 246 46.63 40.95 -19.78
C ASP A 246 47.17 41.46 -18.43
N VAL A 247 47.72 40.55 -17.63
CA VAL A 247 48.39 40.87 -16.36
C VAL A 247 49.90 40.78 -16.53
N TYR A 248 50.59 41.89 -16.29
CA TYR A 248 52.05 41.95 -16.30
C TYR A 248 52.57 42.09 -14.87
N ILE A 249 53.35 41.13 -14.42
CA ILE A 249 53.99 41.11 -13.10
C ILE A 249 55.49 41.30 -13.30
N GLY A 250 56.07 42.33 -12.67
CA GLY A 250 57.40 42.81 -12.99
C GLY A 250 58.50 41.75 -12.85
N SER A 251 58.40 40.90 -11.84
CA SER A 251 59.29 39.78 -11.56
C SER A 251 59.03 38.52 -12.39
N ALA A 252 57.76 38.23 -12.74
CA ALA A 252 57.37 36.98 -13.41
C ALA A 252 57.31 37.11 -14.94
N GLY A 253 56.53 38.05 -15.48
CA GLY A 253 56.25 38.15 -16.90
C GLY A 253 54.79 38.55 -17.18
N LYS A 254 54.35 38.30 -18.42
CA LYS A 254 52.97 38.49 -18.88
C LYS A 254 52.17 37.19 -18.67
N LEU A 255 50.96 37.33 -18.14
CA LEU A 255 49.90 36.32 -18.11
C LEU A 255 48.68 36.88 -18.86
N VAL A 256 47.93 36.01 -19.50
CA VAL A 256 46.56 36.29 -19.96
C VAL A 256 45.62 35.55 -19.04
N ILE A 257 44.66 36.26 -18.47
CA ILE A 257 43.70 35.70 -17.53
C ILE A 257 42.32 35.86 -18.12
N GLU A 258 41.63 34.72 -18.21
CA GLU A 258 40.25 34.62 -18.65
C GLU A 258 39.42 34.01 -17.51
N LEU A 259 38.28 34.62 -17.19
CA LEU A 259 37.31 34.08 -16.24
C LEU A 259 35.92 34.22 -16.86
N ASP A 260 35.26 33.09 -17.06
CA ASP A 260 33.93 33.02 -17.66
C ASP A 260 32.87 32.62 -16.63
N SER A 261 31.76 33.37 -16.61
CA SER A 261 30.47 32.96 -16.01
C SER A 261 30.58 32.29 -14.64
N ALA A 262 31.11 33.00 -13.65
CA ALA A 262 31.20 32.50 -12.27
C ALA A 262 29.92 32.78 -11.47
N ASP A 263 29.40 31.76 -10.77
CA ASP A 263 28.40 31.96 -9.73
C ASP A 263 29.06 32.55 -8.48
N ASP A 264 28.50 33.67 -8.01
CA ASP A 264 29.06 34.54 -6.98
C ASP A 264 30.39 35.20 -7.34
N PHE A 265 30.78 36.16 -6.51
CA PHE A 265 31.85 37.08 -6.82
C PHE A 265 33.22 36.57 -6.35
N PRO A 266 34.26 36.65 -7.20
CA PRO A 266 35.63 36.35 -6.77
C PRO A 266 36.04 37.20 -5.55
N PRO A 267 36.68 36.60 -4.54
CA PRO A 267 37.32 35.30 -4.62
C PRO A 267 36.41 34.11 -4.25
N TYR A 268 35.22 34.33 -3.71
CA TYR A 268 34.36 33.28 -3.13
C TYR A 268 33.36 32.73 -4.15
N MET A 269 33.87 32.21 -5.27
CA MET A 269 33.05 31.61 -6.33
C MET A 269 32.63 30.19 -5.95
N TYR A 270 31.39 29.81 -6.27
CA TYR A 270 30.91 28.41 -6.14
C TYR A 270 31.08 27.60 -7.41
N SER A 271 31.01 28.27 -8.56
CA SER A 271 31.18 27.66 -9.88
C SER A 271 31.97 28.60 -10.81
N GLY A 272 32.60 28.04 -11.84
CA GLY A 272 33.29 28.80 -12.89
C GLY A 272 34.67 28.23 -13.21
N GLU A 273 35.26 28.74 -14.30
CA GLU A 273 36.61 28.38 -14.75
C GLU A 273 37.45 29.64 -14.91
N MET A 274 38.60 29.68 -14.24
CA MET A 274 39.63 30.68 -14.48
C MET A 274 40.79 30.05 -15.24
N THR A 275 41.05 30.54 -16.44
CA THR A 275 42.18 30.14 -17.27
C THR A 275 43.33 31.14 -17.13
N VAL A 276 44.55 30.63 -16.95
CA VAL A 276 45.78 31.42 -16.86
C VAL A 276 46.77 30.94 -17.91
N SER A 277 47.07 31.79 -18.87
CA SER A 277 47.95 31.49 -20.00
C SER A 277 49.27 32.26 -19.93
N GLY A 278 50.39 31.54 -20.00
CA GLY A 278 51.76 32.07 -20.05
C GLY A 278 52.62 31.33 -21.07
N ASP A 279 53.61 30.56 -20.62
CA ASP A 279 54.36 29.61 -21.45
C ASP A 279 53.62 28.28 -21.67
N LYS A 280 52.73 27.95 -20.73
CA LYS A 280 51.70 26.91 -20.78
C LYS A 280 50.37 27.46 -20.25
N THR A 281 49.32 26.64 -20.30
CA THR A 281 47.99 27.01 -19.80
C THR A 281 47.66 26.22 -18.55
N ALA A 282 47.10 26.90 -17.54
CA ALA A 282 46.56 26.26 -16.35
C ALA A 282 45.14 26.77 -16.07
N ALA A 283 44.34 25.95 -15.40
CA ALA A 283 43.00 26.32 -14.99
C ALA A 283 42.71 26.01 -13.52
N LEU A 284 41.85 26.85 -12.94
CA LEU A 284 41.17 26.62 -11.67
C LEU A 284 39.68 26.41 -11.96
N LEU A 285 39.18 25.21 -11.66
CA LEU A 285 37.78 24.85 -11.83
C LEU A 285 37.08 24.77 -10.47
N PHE A 286 35.96 25.47 -10.37
CA PHE A 286 35.13 25.58 -9.17
C PHE A 286 33.83 24.80 -9.41
N GLU A 287 33.55 23.79 -8.59
CA GLU A 287 32.44 22.84 -8.80
C GLU A 287 31.85 22.33 -7.47
N GLN A 288 31.45 23.22 -6.55
CA GLN A 288 30.87 22.83 -5.24
C GLN A 288 31.64 21.72 -4.51
N GLY A 289 32.91 22.00 -4.17
CA GLY A 289 33.79 21.03 -3.52
C GLY A 289 35.26 21.48 -3.56
N PRO A 290 36.21 20.55 -3.46
CA PRO A 290 37.62 20.83 -3.70
C PRO A 290 37.84 21.44 -5.08
N ILE A 291 38.63 22.50 -5.16
CA ILE A 291 38.95 23.21 -6.40
C ILE A 291 39.92 22.36 -7.21
N ARG A 292 39.62 22.11 -8.49
CA ARG A 292 40.53 21.37 -9.37
C ARG A 292 41.52 22.34 -10.00
N TYR A 293 42.80 22.08 -9.79
CA TYR A 293 43.88 22.74 -10.52
C TYR A 293 44.38 21.81 -11.61
N MET A 294 44.44 22.32 -12.84
CA MET A 294 44.81 21.53 -14.02
C MET A 294 45.83 22.29 -14.88
N GLU A 295 46.76 21.56 -15.51
CA GLU A 295 47.76 22.11 -16.43
C GLU A 295 47.74 21.38 -17.77
N ASP A 296 47.76 22.17 -18.85
CA ASP A 296 48.05 21.72 -20.22
C ASP A 296 49.54 21.94 -20.44
N THR A 297 50.33 20.86 -20.31
CA THR A 297 51.79 20.98 -20.25
C THR A 297 52.45 21.03 -21.63
N ASP A 298 51.75 20.59 -22.67
CA ASP A 298 52.25 20.55 -24.04
C ASP A 298 51.56 21.54 -25.01
N ASN A 299 50.57 22.28 -24.51
CA ASN A 299 49.76 23.28 -25.21
C ASN A 299 48.93 22.68 -26.36
N ASP A 300 48.45 21.45 -26.23
CA ASP A 300 47.57 20.82 -27.22
C ASP A 300 46.08 21.18 -27.08
N GLY A 301 45.73 21.87 -26.00
CA GLY A 301 44.36 22.28 -25.65
C GLY A 301 43.65 21.34 -24.69
N ASN A 302 44.30 20.29 -24.17
CA ASN A 302 43.77 19.41 -23.13
C ASN A 302 44.65 19.46 -21.87
N TYR A 303 44.03 19.39 -20.70
CA TYR A 303 44.78 19.30 -19.45
C TYR A 303 45.26 17.86 -19.20
N ASP A 304 46.56 17.67 -18.97
CA ASP A 304 47.17 16.34 -18.81
C ASP A 304 47.40 15.97 -17.34
N VAL A 305 47.65 16.97 -16.50
CA VAL A 305 48.00 16.79 -15.10
C VAL A 305 47.20 17.73 -14.21
N GLY A 306 46.92 17.30 -12.98
CA GLY A 306 46.15 18.10 -12.03
C GLY A 306 46.28 17.65 -10.58
N THR A 307 45.63 18.39 -9.70
CA THR A 307 45.49 18.08 -8.27
C THR A 307 44.24 18.76 -7.70
N TYR A 308 43.76 18.27 -6.56
CA TYR A 308 42.72 18.93 -5.77
C TYR A 308 43.32 19.91 -4.74
N ILE A 309 42.76 21.11 -4.71
CA ILE A 309 42.94 22.13 -3.68
C ILE A 309 41.72 22.07 -2.77
N SER A 310 41.92 21.99 -1.46
CA SER A 310 40.89 21.53 -0.53
C SER A 310 39.65 22.43 -0.48
N ASN A 311 39.83 23.75 -0.68
CA ASN A 311 38.77 24.76 -0.75
C ASN A 311 39.37 26.15 -1.09
N ILE A 312 38.51 27.17 -1.19
CA ILE A 312 38.92 28.55 -1.49
C ILE A 312 39.88 29.17 -0.45
N TYR A 313 39.80 28.79 0.83
CA TYR A 313 40.74 29.30 1.84
C TYR A 313 42.15 28.73 1.63
N ASP A 314 42.25 27.46 1.22
CA ASP A 314 43.51 26.83 0.83
C ASP A 314 44.09 27.49 -0.45
N LEU A 315 43.23 27.92 -1.38
CA LEU A 315 43.66 28.72 -2.54
C LEU A 315 44.07 30.15 -2.17
N LEU A 316 43.41 30.82 -1.23
CA LEU A 316 43.74 32.21 -0.88
C LEU A 316 45.00 32.33 -0.02
N ASP A 317 45.09 31.49 1.03
CA ASP A 317 46.08 31.63 2.11
C ASP A 317 46.91 30.35 2.36
N GLY A 318 46.55 29.24 1.72
CA GLY A 318 47.21 27.94 1.89
C GLY A 318 48.57 27.83 1.19
N SER A 319 49.43 26.95 1.71
CA SER A 319 50.73 26.65 1.12
C SER A 319 50.57 25.53 0.08
N LEU A 320 50.68 25.89 -1.21
CA LEU A 320 50.49 24.94 -2.32
C LEU A 320 51.78 24.24 -2.78
N THR A 321 52.90 24.49 -2.09
CA THR A 321 54.26 23.98 -2.41
C THR A 321 54.41 22.46 -2.42
N ASP A 322 53.64 21.74 -1.61
CA ASP A 322 53.76 20.28 -1.44
C ASP A 322 52.74 19.48 -2.27
N LYS A 323 51.88 20.15 -3.05
CA LYS A 323 50.88 19.49 -3.90
C LYS A 323 51.57 18.86 -5.11
N THR A 324 51.40 17.55 -5.28
CA THR A 324 51.96 16.81 -6.42
C THR A 324 50.90 16.67 -7.50
N LEU A 325 51.22 17.09 -8.73
CA LEU A 325 50.34 16.88 -9.88
C LEU A 325 50.42 15.42 -10.35
N VAL A 326 49.27 14.79 -10.52
CA VAL A 326 49.12 13.44 -11.08
C VAL A 326 48.44 13.52 -12.45
N ALA A 327 48.44 12.43 -13.22
CA ALA A 327 47.67 12.37 -14.46
C ALA A 327 46.18 12.57 -14.15
N VAL A 328 45.47 13.33 -14.98
CA VAL A 328 44.03 13.62 -14.75
C VAL A 328 43.20 12.34 -14.64
N SER A 329 43.56 11.26 -15.33
CA SER A 329 42.90 9.94 -15.22
C SER A 329 43.07 9.24 -13.88
N ASP A 330 44.06 9.64 -13.08
CA ASP A 330 44.43 8.99 -11.83
C ASP A 330 43.97 9.82 -10.61
N MET A 331 43.24 10.92 -10.84
CA MET A 331 42.66 11.76 -9.80
C MET A 331 41.42 11.06 -9.23
N SER A 332 41.45 10.70 -7.95
CA SER A 332 40.31 10.16 -7.21
C SER A 332 40.39 10.52 -5.70
N LEU A 333 39.25 10.80 -5.09
CA LEU A 333 39.05 11.01 -3.65
C LEU A 333 38.46 9.74 -3.01
N PRO A 334 38.79 9.43 -1.73
CA PRO A 334 38.19 8.28 -1.05
C PRO A 334 36.76 8.59 -0.55
N PRO A 335 35.83 7.61 -0.59
CA PRO A 335 34.47 7.78 -0.06
C PRO A 335 34.45 8.12 1.44
N MET A 336 33.47 8.92 1.87
CA MET A 336 33.17 9.14 3.28
C MET A 336 32.07 8.18 3.75
N VAL A 337 32.35 7.39 4.79
CA VAL A 337 31.44 6.35 5.29
C VAL A 337 31.23 6.48 6.79
N TYR A 338 29.97 6.56 7.21
CA TYR A 338 29.58 6.59 8.61
C TYR A 338 29.16 5.21 9.11
N ALA A 339 29.27 4.97 10.42
CA ALA A 339 28.84 3.72 11.03
C ALA A 339 27.33 3.51 10.83
N PRO A 340 26.87 2.28 10.54
CA PRO A 340 25.44 1.99 10.40
C PRO A 340 24.70 2.22 11.72
N ASP A 341 23.47 2.71 11.67
CA ASP A 341 22.69 3.04 12.85
C ASP A 341 21.84 1.83 13.28
N TYR A 342 21.79 1.59 14.59
CA TYR A 342 20.91 0.59 15.19
C TYR A 342 19.98 1.25 16.21
N TYR A 343 18.71 1.39 15.85
CA TYR A 343 17.66 1.91 16.73
C TYR A 343 16.66 0.80 17.02
N SER A 344 16.75 0.19 18.20
CA SER A 344 15.71 -0.70 18.70
C SER A 344 15.06 -0.10 19.94
N TRP A 345 13.72 0.01 19.90
CA TRP A 345 12.90 0.39 21.04
C TRP A 345 12.65 -0.78 22.00
N GLU A 346 12.99 -2.00 21.56
CA GLU A 346 12.79 -3.26 22.24
C GLU A 346 14.14 -3.97 22.48
N THR A 347 14.19 -4.83 23.49
CA THR A 347 15.35 -5.71 23.71
C THR A 347 15.40 -6.76 22.62
N VAL A 348 16.54 -6.88 21.92
CA VAL A 348 16.79 -7.95 20.93
C VAL A 348 17.55 -9.10 21.57
N ASP A 349 17.16 -10.32 21.24
CA ASP A 349 17.80 -11.56 21.64
C ASP A 349 18.24 -12.39 20.42
N ALA A 350 18.70 -13.62 20.66
CA ALA A 350 19.15 -14.54 19.62
C ALA A 350 18.06 -14.94 18.59
N THR A 351 16.78 -14.76 18.89
CA THR A 351 15.66 -15.25 18.06
C THR A 351 15.16 -14.24 17.02
N THR A 352 15.59 -12.98 17.14
CA THR A 352 15.11 -11.89 16.28
C THR A 352 16.17 -11.52 15.23
N PRO A 353 15.84 -11.42 13.92
CA PRO A 353 16.76 -10.88 12.92
C PRO A 353 17.16 -9.44 13.26
N ILE A 354 18.46 -9.14 13.23
CA ILE A 354 18.99 -7.83 13.60
C ILE A 354 19.25 -7.02 12.34
N THR A 355 18.40 -6.02 12.08
CA THR A 355 18.56 -5.13 10.92
C THR A 355 19.13 -3.79 11.35
N VAL A 356 20.10 -3.29 10.58
CA VAL A 356 20.68 -1.95 10.76
C VAL A 356 20.33 -1.05 9.60
N SER A 357 20.18 0.23 9.85
CA SER A 357 19.93 1.21 8.81
C SER A 357 21.26 1.75 8.29
N SER A 358 21.41 1.84 6.96
CA SER A 358 22.51 2.62 6.39
C SER A 358 22.41 4.07 6.85
N VAL A 359 23.54 4.63 7.30
CA VAL A 359 23.69 6.08 7.54
C VAL A 359 24.24 6.73 6.28
N TYR A 360 24.39 8.06 6.32
CA TYR A 360 24.97 8.89 5.25
C TYR A 360 26.32 8.32 4.78
N TYR A 361 26.47 8.15 3.47
CA TYR A 361 27.75 7.92 2.82
C TYR A 361 27.72 8.65 1.48
N TYR A 362 28.87 9.17 1.06
CA TYR A 362 28.98 9.88 -0.21
C TYR A 362 30.43 9.91 -0.66
N ASP A 363 30.61 10.16 -1.95
CA ASP A 363 31.90 10.50 -2.54
C ASP A 363 31.73 11.81 -3.32
N GLU A 364 32.77 12.64 -3.33
CA GLU A 364 32.73 13.97 -3.96
C GLU A 364 33.00 13.89 -5.46
N ASP A 365 33.69 12.85 -5.94
CA ASP A 365 34.02 12.68 -7.36
C ASP A 365 33.44 11.41 -8.01
N THR A 366 32.77 10.56 -7.22
CA THR A 366 32.06 9.37 -7.69
C THR A 366 30.57 9.50 -7.40
N SER A 367 29.74 9.26 -8.42
CA SER A 367 28.29 9.39 -8.28
C SER A 367 27.74 8.35 -7.32
N TYR A 368 26.66 8.68 -6.60
CA TYR A 368 26.05 7.77 -5.62
C TYR A 368 25.63 6.41 -6.23
N GLU A 369 25.21 6.40 -7.51
CA GLU A 369 24.80 5.20 -8.24
C GLU A 369 25.99 4.28 -8.57
N ASP A 370 27.20 4.83 -8.61
CA ASP A 370 28.44 4.10 -8.90
C ASP A 370 29.14 3.58 -7.62
N LEU A 371 28.61 3.91 -6.44
CA LEU A 371 29.15 3.42 -5.16
C LEU A 371 28.63 2.00 -4.85
N ALA A 372 29.56 1.06 -4.71
CA ALA A 372 29.25 -0.28 -4.25
C ALA A 372 29.20 -0.34 -2.72
N ILE A 373 28.06 -0.78 -2.17
CA ILE A 373 27.87 -0.95 -0.72
C ILE A 373 27.82 -2.42 -0.31
N SER A 374 28.35 -2.71 0.88
CA SER A 374 28.19 -4.01 1.55
C SER A 374 28.36 -3.85 3.06
N TYR A 375 27.88 -4.83 3.82
CA TYR A 375 28.01 -4.85 5.27
C TYR A 375 28.98 -5.93 5.72
N ARG A 376 29.65 -5.69 6.85
CA ARG A 376 30.49 -6.68 7.52
C ARG A 376 29.99 -6.88 8.93
N TRP A 377 29.44 -8.06 9.18
CA TRP A 377 29.00 -8.49 10.50
C TRP A 377 30.11 -9.23 11.23
N TYR A 378 30.26 -8.94 12.52
CA TYR A 378 31.24 -9.55 13.39
C TYR A 378 30.59 -10.12 14.64
N ILE A 379 30.96 -11.35 15.00
CA ILE A 379 30.56 -12.00 16.25
C ILE A 379 31.84 -12.30 17.04
N ASN A 380 31.97 -11.71 18.22
CA ASN A 380 33.17 -11.79 19.06
C ASN A 380 34.46 -11.39 18.31
N GLY A 381 34.34 -10.42 17.40
CA GLY A 381 35.43 -9.93 16.56
C GLY A 381 35.79 -10.79 15.35
N ASN A 382 35.12 -11.93 15.13
CA ASN A 382 35.28 -12.75 13.92
C ASN A 382 34.23 -12.35 12.87
N LEU A 383 34.66 -12.22 11.62
CA LEU A 383 33.78 -11.88 10.49
C LEU A 383 32.81 -13.05 10.17
N VAL A 384 31.54 -12.72 9.94
CA VAL A 384 30.51 -13.65 9.46
C VAL A 384 30.52 -13.61 7.92
N GLU A 385 31.25 -14.52 7.29
CA GLU A 385 31.57 -14.45 5.85
C GLU A 385 30.36 -14.62 4.91
N ASP A 386 29.28 -15.28 5.37
CA ASP A 386 28.09 -15.55 4.56
C ASP A 386 27.00 -14.47 4.63
N VAL A 387 27.24 -13.39 5.38
CA VAL A 387 26.28 -12.28 5.56
C VAL A 387 26.91 -10.95 5.13
N SER A 388 26.43 -10.39 4.02
CA SER A 388 26.90 -9.12 3.45
C SER A 388 25.84 -8.03 3.32
N GLY A 389 24.60 -8.32 3.73
CA GLY A 389 23.47 -7.39 3.75
C GLY A 389 23.30 -6.68 5.10
N ASP A 390 22.31 -5.80 5.16
CA ASP A 390 21.96 -4.96 6.32
C ASP A 390 21.25 -5.71 7.46
N THR A 391 20.95 -7.00 7.29
CA THR A 391 20.34 -7.85 8.33
C THR A 391 21.23 -9.03 8.69
N LEU A 392 21.49 -9.21 9.99
CA LEU A 392 21.98 -10.47 10.56
C LEU A 392 20.78 -11.40 10.82
N PRO A 393 20.71 -12.59 10.20
CA PRO A 393 19.63 -13.54 10.47
C PRO A 393 19.57 -13.98 11.93
N ALA A 394 18.38 -14.37 12.40
CA ALA A 394 18.19 -14.95 13.73
C ALA A 394 19.06 -16.23 13.94
N TYR A 395 19.27 -16.59 15.21
CA TYR A 395 20.00 -17.77 15.69
C TYR A 395 21.49 -17.83 15.32
N ARG A 396 22.10 -16.68 14.98
CA ARG A 396 23.53 -16.58 14.62
C ARG A 396 24.45 -16.25 15.79
N ALA A 397 23.92 -15.67 16.86
CA ALA A 397 24.64 -15.24 18.06
C ALA A 397 23.83 -15.60 19.31
N THR A 398 24.49 -15.61 20.46
CA THR A 398 23.92 -15.88 21.79
C THR A 398 24.10 -14.69 22.72
N VAL A 399 23.40 -14.65 23.86
CA VAL A 399 23.41 -13.57 24.87
C VAL A 399 24.81 -13.12 25.32
N ASN A 400 25.81 -13.99 25.23
CA ASN A 400 27.19 -13.68 25.63
C ASN A 400 28.09 -13.19 24.48
N ASP A 401 27.57 -13.13 23.26
CA ASP A 401 28.31 -12.70 22.09
C ASP A 401 28.32 -11.17 21.95
N LEU A 402 29.45 -10.64 21.53
CA LEU A 402 29.58 -9.25 21.09
C LEU A 402 29.28 -9.17 19.59
N VAL A 403 28.11 -8.65 19.24
CA VAL A 403 27.70 -8.44 17.84
C VAL A 403 28.09 -7.03 17.40
N GLU A 404 28.80 -6.93 16.27
CA GLU A 404 29.19 -5.64 15.68
C GLU A 404 28.93 -5.64 14.17
N VAL A 405 28.67 -4.46 13.60
CA VAL A 405 28.50 -4.28 12.15
C VAL A 405 29.19 -3.02 11.65
N ALA A 406 29.79 -3.11 10.45
CA ALA A 406 30.36 -1.97 9.73
C ALA A 406 29.80 -1.91 8.30
N LEU A 407 29.69 -0.69 7.77
CA LEU A 407 29.36 -0.41 6.38
C LEU A 407 30.66 -0.28 5.57
N VAL A 408 30.69 -0.87 4.39
CA VAL A 408 31.82 -0.82 3.46
C VAL A 408 31.35 -0.21 2.15
N VAL A 409 32.00 0.87 1.72
CA VAL A 409 31.68 1.59 0.47
C VAL A 409 32.92 1.65 -0.42
N SER A 410 32.73 1.44 -1.72
CA SER A 410 33.79 1.51 -2.72
C SER A 410 33.35 2.28 -3.97
N ASP A 411 34.24 3.15 -4.44
CA ASP A 411 34.22 3.94 -5.69
C ASP A 411 35.08 3.31 -6.80
N SER A 412 35.40 2.01 -6.70
CA SER A 412 36.33 1.24 -7.55
C SER A 412 37.84 1.54 -7.40
N ALA A 413 38.23 2.76 -7.01
CA ALA A 413 39.62 3.13 -6.78
C ALA A 413 40.03 2.99 -5.30
N ASN A 414 39.11 3.29 -4.40
CA ASN A 414 39.22 3.25 -2.96
C ASN A 414 38.15 2.31 -2.36
N THR A 415 38.40 1.86 -1.14
CA THR A 415 37.42 1.11 -0.34
C THR A 415 37.56 1.55 1.10
N VAL A 416 36.48 2.02 1.69
CA VAL A 416 36.47 2.54 3.06
C VAL A 416 35.48 1.73 3.88
N GLU A 417 35.94 1.25 5.04
CA GLU A 417 35.11 0.60 6.06
C GLU A 417 34.85 1.61 7.18
N SER A 418 33.59 1.74 7.59
CA SER A 418 33.16 2.63 8.67
C SER A 418 33.69 2.19 10.04
N ASP A 419 33.51 3.05 11.05
CA ASP A 419 33.51 2.59 12.44
C ASP A 419 32.42 1.52 12.67
N ARG A 420 32.58 0.71 13.72
CA ARG A 420 31.66 -0.38 14.04
C ARG A 420 30.56 0.07 15.00
N THR A 421 29.35 -0.39 14.74
CA THR A 421 28.23 -0.28 15.68
C THR A 421 28.11 -1.55 16.49
N THR A 422 28.12 -1.42 17.83
CA THR A 422 28.02 -2.53 18.77
C THR A 422 26.57 -2.77 19.18
N ILE A 423 26.14 -4.02 19.16
CA ILE A 423 24.79 -4.48 19.53
C ILE A 423 24.93 -5.47 20.69
N VAL A 424 24.11 -5.30 21.73
CA VAL A 424 24.10 -6.15 22.93
C VAL A 424 22.81 -6.94 22.95
N LEU A 425 22.92 -8.27 23.07
CA LEU A 425 21.78 -9.17 23.09
C LEU A 425 21.27 -9.41 24.53
N SER A 426 19.97 -9.56 24.68
CA SER A 426 19.34 -10.12 25.89
C SER A 426 19.29 -11.65 25.84
N ASP A 427 19.04 -12.28 27.00
CA ASP A 427 18.79 -13.72 27.14
C ASP A 427 17.49 -14.05 26.40
N ALA A 428 17.55 -14.96 25.44
CA ALA A 428 16.38 -15.44 24.72
C ALA A 428 15.55 -16.33 25.66
N PRO A 429 14.21 -16.19 25.68
CA PRO A 429 13.36 -17.06 26.49
C PRO A 429 13.46 -18.51 26.01
N ALA A 430 13.36 -19.45 26.95
CA ALA A 430 13.23 -20.87 26.60
C ALA A 430 11.89 -21.11 25.87
N GLN A 431 11.91 -21.99 24.87
CA GLN A 431 10.79 -22.29 23.99
C GLN A 431 10.46 -23.78 24.01
N VAL A 432 9.21 -24.13 23.74
CA VAL A 432 8.78 -25.52 23.55
C VAL A 432 8.98 -25.90 22.09
N VAL A 433 9.72 -26.98 21.84
CA VAL A 433 9.97 -27.54 20.50
C VAL A 433 9.32 -28.92 20.41
N PHE A 434 8.69 -29.19 19.27
CA PHE A 434 8.01 -30.45 18.99
C PHE A 434 8.84 -31.34 18.05
N GLU A 435 9.01 -32.61 18.41
CA GLU A 435 9.66 -33.60 17.55
C GLU A 435 8.68 -34.73 17.19
N ASN A 436 8.66 -35.14 15.92
CA ASN A 436 7.81 -36.20 15.40
C ASN A 436 6.30 -35.94 15.55
N LEU A 437 5.88 -34.67 15.50
CA LEU A 437 4.45 -34.32 15.41
C LEU A 437 3.90 -34.87 14.08
N PRO A 438 2.83 -35.68 14.08
CA PRO A 438 2.26 -36.22 12.85
C PRO A 438 1.52 -35.14 12.06
N GLU A 439 1.60 -35.18 10.72
CA GLU A 439 0.88 -34.25 9.84
C GLU A 439 -0.63 -34.53 9.81
N SER A 440 -1.03 -35.81 9.76
CA SER A 440 -2.43 -36.25 9.81
C SER A 440 -2.57 -37.63 10.46
N VAL A 441 -3.69 -37.86 11.13
CA VAL A 441 -4.00 -39.13 11.83
C VAL A 441 -5.46 -39.52 11.63
N LEU A 442 -5.77 -40.80 11.82
CA LEU A 442 -7.13 -41.33 11.71
C LEU A 442 -7.77 -41.57 13.09
N PRO A 443 -9.11 -41.60 13.18
CA PRO A 443 -9.80 -42.00 14.41
C PRO A 443 -9.34 -43.37 14.91
N GLY A 444 -9.07 -43.47 16.21
CA GLY A 444 -8.59 -44.71 16.83
C GLY A 444 -7.10 -44.99 16.66
N ASP A 445 -6.33 -44.15 15.96
CA ASP A 445 -4.88 -44.25 15.94
C ASP A 445 -4.26 -43.96 17.32
N TYR A 446 -3.04 -44.44 17.51
CA TYR A 446 -2.22 -44.14 18.67
C TYR A 446 -1.08 -43.22 18.25
N VAL A 447 -1.04 -42.02 18.84
CA VAL A 447 -0.13 -40.93 18.47
C VAL A 447 0.95 -40.77 19.53
N GLU A 448 2.19 -40.64 19.08
CA GLU A 448 3.35 -40.32 19.92
C GLU A 448 4.21 -39.22 19.27
N PHE A 449 4.51 -38.16 20.03
CA PHE A 449 5.44 -37.09 19.65
C PHE A 449 6.12 -36.53 20.90
N ASN A 450 7.24 -35.79 20.79
CA ASN A 450 7.90 -35.18 21.96
C ASN A 450 7.63 -33.68 22.02
N ALA A 451 7.51 -33.15 23.24
CA ALA A 451 7.62 -31.72 23.55
C ALA A 451 8.78 -31.51 24.52
N ILE A 452 9.82 -30.83 24.04
CA ILE A 452 11.05 -30.57 24.80
C ILE A 452 11.28 -29.06 24.93
N ILE A 453 12.03 -28.65 25.95
CA ILE A 453 12.41 -27.26 26.12
C ILE A 453 13.74 -27.01 25.40
N SER A 454 13.76 -26.04 24.49
CA SER A 454 14.98 -25.52 23.86
C SER A 454 15.21 -24.08 24.30
N ASP A 455 16.45 -23.73 24.57
CA ASP A 455 16.86 -22.36 24.90
C ASP A 455 17.88 -21.95 23.83
N PRO A 456 17.59 -20.92 23.01
CA PRO A 456 18.48 -20.48 21.94
C PRO A 456 19.90 -20.13 22.39
N ASP A 457 20.10 -19.77 23.67
CA ASP A 457 21.41 -19.45 24.26
C ASP A 457 22.12 -20.67 24.85
N ARG A 458 21.39 -21.74 25.20
CA ARG A 458 21.93 -22.92 25.91
C ARG A 458 21.82 -24.23 25.12
N GLY A 459 21.14 -24.21 23.97
CA GLY A 459 20.89 -25.33 23.08
C GLY A 459 19.63 -26.14 23.42
N ASP A 460 19.32 -27.12 22.59
CA ASP A 460 18.13 -27.97 22.74
C ASP A 460 18.18 -28.86 24.00
N ASN A 461 17.00 -29.31 24.43
CA ASN A 461 16.81 -30.34 25.46
C ASN A 461 17.27 -29.90 26.87
N GLN A 462 16.88 -28.68 27.26
CA GLN A 462 17.12 -28.12 28.60
C GLN A 462 16.16 -28.70 29.66
N GLY A 463 15.13 -29.44 29.25
CA GLY A 463 14.13 -30.02 30.13
C GLY A 463 12.91 -30.55 29.36
N VAL A 464 11.92 -30.98 30.13
CA VAL A 464 10.63 -31.46 29.60
C VAL A 464 9.59 -30.37 29.77
N ALA A 465 8.82 -30.11 28.71
CA ALA A 465 7.73 -29.15 28.77
C ALA A 465 6.62 -29.65 29.71
N THR A 466 5.92 -28.73 30.37
CA THR A 466 4.76 -29.05 31.20
C THR A 466 3.52 -29.07 30.32
N LEU A 467 2.77 -30.17 30.30
CA LEU A 467 1.48 -30.25 29.60
C LEU A 467 0.44 -29.46 30.40
N VAL A 468 -0.01 -28.34 29.84
CA VAL A 468 -1.01 -27.43 30.45
C VAL A 468 -2.42 -27.96 30.22
N SER A 469 -2.71 -28.34 28.98
CA SER A 469 -4.00 -28.90 28.58
C SER A 469 -3.85 -29.70 27.30
N ALA A 470 -4.74 -30.67 27.10
CA ALA A 470 -4.69 -31.59 25.96
C ALA A 470 -6.06 -32.26 25.78
N PRO A 471 -6.28 -32.95 24.65
CA PRO A 471 -7.50 -33.72 24.46
C PRO A 471 -7.58 -34.85 25.48
N SER A 472 -8.80 -35.27 25.79
CA SER A 472 -9.04 -36.34 26.76
C SER A 472 -8.21 -37.59 26.43
N GLY A 473 -7.51 -38.12 27.43
CA GLY A 473 -6.66 -39.32 27.31
C GLY A 473 -5.22 -39.07 26.87
N ALA A 474 -4.82 -37.84 26.55
CA ALA A 474 -3.42 -37.50 26.28
C ALA A 474 -2.60 -37.43 27.59
N THR A 475 -1.34 -37.88 27.53
CA THR A 475 -0.41 -37.83 28.68
C THR A 475 0.99 -37.50 28.21
N ILE A 476 1.80 -36.87 29.07
CA ILE A 476 3.24 -36.63 28.85
C ILE A 476 4.06 -37.40 29.91
N ASN A 477 5.19 -37.98 29.51
CA ASN A 477 6.08 -38.71 30.42
C ASN A 477 7.35 -37.91 30.83
N GLU A 478 8.20 -38.50 31.67
CA GLU A 478 9.43 -37.88 32.20
C GLU A 478 10.50 -37.53 31.15
N ASN A 479 10.35 -37.98 29.89
CA ASN A 479 11.24 -37.65 28.78
C ASN A 479 10.60 -36.65 27.79
N GLY A 480 9.39 -36.15 28.08
CA GLY A 480 8.64 -35.27 27.19
C GLY A 480 7.90 -35.98 26.06
N LEU A 481 7.80 -37.31 26.08
CA LEU A 481 6.99 -38.05 25.11
C LEU A 481 5.51 -37.93 25.47
N ILE A 482 4.74 -37.42 24.52
CA ILE A 482 3.29 -37.37 24.52
C ILE A 482 2.77 -38.67 23.95
N SER A 483 1.77 -39.25 24.61
CA SER A 483 1.03 -40.41 24.13
C SER A 483 -0.46 -40.10 24.17
N TRP A 484 -1.15 -40.28 23.05
CA TRP A 484 -2.58 -40.00 22.91
C TRP A 484 -3.30 -41.05 22.06
N GLN A 485 -4.49 -41.42 22.50
CA GLN A 485 -5.41 -42.29 21.76
C GLN A 485 -6.45 -41.40 21.07
N VAL A 486 -6.44 -41.36 19.74
CA VAL A 486 -7.35 -40.51 18.96
C VAL A 486 -8.80 -40.95 19.22
N PRO A 487 -9.73 -40.02 19.54
CA PRO A 487 -11.15 -40.31 19.71
C PRO A 487 -11.75 -40.99 18.48
N GLY A 488 -12.70 -41.90 18.71
CA GLY A 488 -13.43 -42.58 17.63
C GLY A 488 -14.56 -41.77 17.01
N SER A 489 -14.93 -40.63 17.62
CA SER A 489 -16.02 -39.76 17.18
C SER A 489 -15.55 -38.31 17.18
N GLN A 490 -15.97 -37.55 16.17
CA GLN A 490 -15.70 -36.13 16.02
C GLN A 490 -16.89 -35.45 15.30
N LEU A 491 -16.93 -34.12 15.33
CA LEU A 491 -18.02 -33.35 14.72
C LEU A 491 -17.78 -33.04 13.25
N PHE A 492 -16.50 -33.00 12.85
CA PHE A 492 -16.10 -32.58 11.51
C PHE A 492 -15.31 -33.65 10.77
N LYS A 493 -15.34 -33.69 9.43
CA LYS A 493 -14.50 -34.60 8.63
C LYS A 493 -13.02 -34.38 8.94
N THR A 494 -12.60 -33.13 9.03
CA THR A 494 -11.27 -32.78 9.55
C THR A 494 -11.43 -31.98 10.85
N GLN A 495 -10.84 -32.45 11.94
CA GLN A 495 -10.88 -31.76 13.24
C GLN A 495 -9.47 -31.61 13.82
N ARG A 496 -9.15 -30.42 14.32
CA ARG A 496 -7.84 -30.13 14.92
C ARG A 496 -7.92 -30.26 16.43
N PHE A 497 -7.05 -31.07 17.02
CA PHE A 497 -6.98 -31.28 18.47
C PHE A 497 -5.77 -30.57 19.05
N ALA A 498 -5.99 -29.74 20.06
CA ALA A 498 -4.99 -28.84 20.63
C ALA A 498 -4.23 -29.49 21.79
N PHE A 499 -2.92 -29.30 21.82
CA PHE A 499 -2.02 -29.68 22.91
C PHE A 499 -1.25 -28.44 23.33
N ASN A 500 -1.42 -28.02 24.59
CA ASN A 500 -0.84 -26.78 25.09
C ASN A 500 0.20 -27.08 26.16
N PHE A 501 1.35 -26.41 26.06
CA PHE A 501 2.53 -26.67 26.87
C PHE A 501 3.10 -25.37 27.45
N SER A 502 3.83 -25.46 28.56
CA SER A 502 4.66 -24.36 29.05
C SER A 502 6.06 -24.86 29.42
N THR A 503 7.03 -23.95 29.52
CA THR A 503 8.38 -24.31 29.97
C THR A 503 8.44 -24.65 31.47
N GLY A 504 7.35 -24.43 32.21
CA GLY A 504 7.28 -24.67 33.66
C GLY A 504 8.01 -23.62 34.51
N GLU A 505 8.54 -22.56 33.90
CA GLU A 505 9.04 -21.38 34.61
C GLU A 505 7.87 -20.49 35.07
N ASP A 506 8.07 -19.72 36.15
CA ASP A 506 7.06 -18.77 36.62
C ASP A 506 6.83 -17.71 35.52
N ASP A 507 5.57 -17.41 35.20
CA ASP A 507 5.15 -16.50 34.13
C ASP A 507 5.49 -16.95 32.68
N ALA A 508 5.76 -18.24 32.46
CA ALA A 508 6.00 -18.78 31.11
C ALA A 508 4.72 -18.79 30.25
N ASP A 509 4.86 -18.33 29.00
CA ASP A 509 3.78 -18.39 28.00
C ASP A 509 3.36 -19.84 27.69
N VAL A 510 2.08 -20.00 27.36
CA VAL A 510 1.51 -21.28 26.94
C VAL A 510 1.63 -21.40 25.42
N VAL A 511 2.36 -22.41 24.95
CA VAL A 511 2.55 -22.71 23.53
C VAL A 511 1.63 -23.86 23.12
N GLY A 512 0.73 -23.60 22.19
CA GLY A 512 -0.18 -24.59 21.61
C GLY A 512 0.35 -25.20 20.32
N THR A 513 0.09 -26.50 20.11
CA THR A 513 0.19 -27.15 18.80
C THR A 513 -1.06 -27.97 18.52
N TYR A 514 -1.29 -28.36 17.27
CA TYR A 514 -2.46 -29.11 16.85
C TYR A 514 -2.08 -30.40 16.15
N VAL A 515 -2.88 -31.44 16.38
CA VAL A 515 -2.90 -32.67 15.56
C VAL A 515 -4.21 -32.69 14.78
N SER A 516 -4.12 -32.77 13.45
CA SER A 516 -5.29 -32.86 12.56
C SER A 516 -5.74 -34.32 12.42
N VAL A 517 -7.03 -34.58 12.67
CA VAL A 517 -7.66 -35.89 12.55
C VAL A 517 -8.67 -35.87 11.39
N THR A 518 -8.51 -36.78 10.44
CA THR A 518 -9.40 -36.88 9.26
C THR A 518 -10.26 -38.15 9.32
N ASN A 519 -11.57 -37.99 9.14
CA ASN A 519 -12.57 -39.04 9.13
C ASN A 519 -13.70 -38.74 8.12
N ASN A 520 -13.62 -39.33 6.94
CA ASN A 520 -14.61 -39.12 5.88
C ASN A 520 -15.99 -39.78 6.19
N GLU A 521 -16.09 -40.60 7.24
CA GLU A 521 -17.37 -41.18 7.70
C GLU A 521 -18.24 -40.16 8.47
N VAL A 522 -17.69 -38.99 8.82
CA VAL A 522 -18.43 -37.94 9.53
C VAL A 522 -19.43 -37.29 8.57
N GLN A 523 -20.70 -37.33 8.96
CA GLN A 523 -21.83 -36.83 8.18
C GLN A 523 -22.24 -35.44 8.66
N GLU A 524 -21.42 -34.45 8.33
CA GLU A 524 -21.70 -33.04 8.58
C GLU A 524 -22.89 -32.60 7.73
N LEU A 525 -23.83 -31.88 8.34
CA LEU A 525 -24.93 -31.31 7.59
C LEU A 525 -24.78 -29.80 7.56
N ALA A 526 -24.50 -29.27 6.37
CA ALA A 526 -24.45 -27.83 6.12
C ALA A 526 -25.44 -27.46 5.00
N ARG A 527 -26.14 -26.35 5.19
CA ARG A 527 -27.07 -25.76 4.20
C ARG A 527 -26.99 -24.25 4.19
N SER A 528 -27.46 -23.63 3.12
CA SER A 528 -27.71 -22.18 3.02
C SER A 528 -29.09 -21.91 2.41
N GLY A 529 -29.33 -20.66 2.02
CA GLY A 529 -30.33 -20.35 0.99
C GLY A 529 -29.83 -20.74 -0.41
N ILE A 530 -30.72 -20.72 -1.40
CA ILE A 530 -30.33 -20.90 -2.79
C ILE A 530 -29.96 -19.53 -3.35
N GLU A 531 -28.67 -19.38 -3.62
CA GLU A 531 -28.08 -18.11 -4.03
C GLU A 531 -27.56 -18.25 -5.45
N VAL A 532 -27.37 -17.12 -6.12
CA VAL A 532 -27.04 -17.13 -7.55
C VAL A 532 -25.59 -16.73 -7.79
N PRO A 533 -24.99 -17.22 -8.88
CA PRO A 533 -23.70 -16.72 -9.31
C PRO A 533 -23.72 -15.24 -9.63
N LYS A 534 -22.62 -14.56 -9.31
CA LYS A 534 -22.39 -13.14 -9.67
C LYS A 534 -21.38 -12.99 -10.82
N LEU A 535 -20.80 -14.10 -11.25
CA LEU A 535 -19.83 -14.22 -12.34
C LEU A 535 -20.29 -15.32 -13.30
N ASN A 536 -19.76 -15.32 -14.52
CA ASN A 536 -20.06 -16.33 -15.55
C ASN A 536 -19.19 -17.59 -15.38
N ASN A 537 -19.63 -18.69 -15.99
CA ASN A 537 -19.04 -20.04 -15.85
C ASN A 537 -18.95 -20.50 -14.38
N ALA A 538 -20.03 -20.26 -13.65
CA ALA A 538 -20.15 -20.54 -12.22
C ALA A 538 -21.28 -21.52 -11.92
N MET A 539 -21.75 -22.25 -12.94
CA MET A 539 -22.67 -23.37 -12.81
C MET A 539 -22.28 -24.50 -13.77
N ALA A 540 -22.45 -25.74 -13.32
CA ALA A 540 -22.33 -26.96 -14.11
C ALA A 540 -23.50 -27.91 -13.81
N ILE A 541 -23.78 -28.83 -14.74
CA ILE A 541 -24.87 -29.81 -14.59
C ILE A 541 -24.30 -31.22 -14.77
N GLY A 542 -24.59 -32.11 -13.84
CA GLY A 542 -24.17 -33.51 -13.90
C GLY A 542 -24.47 -34.28 -12.61
N ASP A 543 -24.24 -35.59 -12.62
CA ASP A 543 -24.42 -36.50 -11.48
C ASP A 543 -23.20 -36.42 -10.56
N PHE A 544 -23.25 -35.53 -9.56
CA PHE A 544 -22.13 -35.24 -8.64
C PHE A 544 -22.24 -36.02 -7.32
N ASP A 545 -23.42 -36.53 -6.98
CA ASP A 545 -23.64 -37.34 -5.79
C ASP A 545 -23.76 -38.86 -6.05
N HIS A 546 -23.70 -39.24 -7.34
CA HIS A 546 -23.64 -40.59 -7.87
C HIS A 546 -24.96 -41.36 -7.68
N ASP A 547 -26.09 -40.65 -7.61
CA ASP A 547 -27.42 -41.24 -7.49
C ASP A 547 -28.08 -41.58 -8.84
N GLY A 548 -27.52 -41.08 -9.93
CA GLY A 548 -27.93 -41.32 -11.32
C GLY A 548 -28.88 -40.26 -11.90
N ASP A 549 -29.29 -39.28 -11.11
CA ASP A 549 -29.93 -38.04 -11.55
C ASP A 549 -28.86 -36.92 -11.58
N ASN A 550 -29.06 -35.89 -12.41
CA ASN A 550 -28.19 -34.73 -12.49
C ASN A 550 -28.56 -33.67 -11.43
N GLU A 551 -27.53 -33.08 -10.83
CA GLU A 551 -27.60 -31.87 -10.03
C GLU A 551 -27.16 -30.63 -10.81
N VAL A 552 -27.58 -29.47 -10.34
CA VAL A 552 -26.95 -28.19 -10.67
C VAL A 552 -25.88 -27.89 -9.62
N LEU A 553 -24.61 -27.97 -10.01
CA LEU A 553 -23.49 -27.43 -9.25
C LEU A 553 -23.44 -25.92 -9.44
N THR A 554 -23.35 -25.16 -8.34
CA THR A 554 -23.33 -23.70 -8.39
C THR A 554 -22.58 -23.08 -7.21
N THR A 555 -22.32 -21.78 -7.32
CA THR A 555 -21.71 -20.94 -6.30
C THR A 555 -22.37 -19.57 -6.25
N ASP A 556 -22.24 -18.89 -5.12
CA ASP A 556 -22.61 -17.48 -4.97
C ASP A 556 -21.52 -16.50 -5.46
N SER A 557 -20.46 -17.03 -6.09
CA SER A 557 -19.24 -16.32 -6.49
C SER A 557 -18.56 -15.61 -5.30
N GLN A 558 -18.66 -16.21 -4.12
CA GLN A 558 -18.05 -15.71 -2.89
C GLN A 558 -17.41 -16.84 -2.09
N ASN A 559 -18.20 -17.68 -1.41
CA ASN A 559 -17.64 -18.72 -0.55
C ASN A 559 -18.51 -19.96 -0.39
N ARG A 560 -19.67 -20.01 -1.04
CA ARG A 560 -20.54 -21.19 -1.02
C ARG A 560 -20.39 -21.94 -2.34
N VAL A 561 -20.23 -23.25 -2.23
CA VAL A 561 -20.31 -24.21 -3.34
C VAL A 561 -21.31 -25.27 -2.94
N PHE A 562 -22.33 -25.49 -3.76
CA PHE A 562 -23.45 -26.36 -3.41
C PHE A 562 -24.07 -27.01 -4.65
N LEU A 563 -24.80 -28.10 -4.39
CA LEU A 563 -25.58 -28.84 -5.37
C LEU A 563 -27.07 -28.58 -5.15
N LEU A 564 -27.80 -28.42 -6.24
CA LEU A 564 -29.26 -28.34 -6.26
C LEU A 564 -29.83 -29.52 -7.04
N SER A 565 -30.70 -30.30 -6.40
CA SER A 565 -31.47 -31.36 -7.07
C SER A 565 -32.88 -30.87 -7.34
N TYR A 566 -33.42 -31.23 -8.51
CA TYR A 566 -34.79 -30.89 -8.88
C TYR A 566 -35.78 -31.94 -8.37
N GLN A 567 -36.69 -31.55 -7.48
CA GLN A 567 -37.70 -32.45 -6.94
C GLN A 567 -39.06 -31.75 -6.81
N ASN A 568 -40.13 -32.46 -7.18
CA ASN A 568 -41.52 -32.01 -7.03
C ASN A 568 -41.84 -30.64 -7.67
N GLY A 569 -41.11 -30.23 -8.71
CA GLY A 569 -41.38 -28.98 -9.43
C GLY A 569 -40.48 -27.79 -9.06
N SER A 570 -39.54 -27.97 -8.13
CA SER A 570 -38.65 -26.95 -7.60
C SER A 570 -37.25 -27.48 -7.29
N TYR A 571 -36.25 -26.59 -7.23
CA TYR A 571 -34.91 -26.95 -6.77
C TYR A 571 -34.79 -26.89 -5.25
N SER A 572 -34.03 -27.83 -4.69
CA SER A 572 -33.64 -27.85 -3.28
C SER A 572 -32.17 -28.19 -3.13
N GLN A 573 -31.49 -27.61 -2.14
CA GLN A 573 -30.09 -27.87 -1.90
C GLN A 573 -29.87 -29.28 -1.32
N SER A 574 -29.27 -30.18 -2.12
CA SER A 574 -28.96 -31.56 -1.73
C SER A 574 -27.61 -31.68 -1.01
N TRP A 575 -26.67 -30.78 -1.31
CA TRP A 575 -25.35 -30.73 -0.68
C TRP A 575 -24.78 -29.30 -0.66
N MET A 576 -23.91 -29.01 0.32
CA MET A 576 -23.09 -27.80 0.36
C MET A 576 -21.74 -28.13 1.01
N TYR A 577 -20.65 -27.62 0.44
CA TYR A 577 -19.34 -27.71 1.07
C TYR A 577 -19.32 -26.90 2.38
N PRO A 578 -18.98 -27.50 3.54
CA PRO A 578 -19.19 -26.87 4.85
C PRO A 578 -18.10 -25.88 5.28
N TYR A 579 -16.99 -25.81 4.54
CA TYR A 579 -15.79 -25.06 4.95
C TYR A 579 -15.42 -23.96 3.96
N LEU A 580 -14.60 -23.02 4.41
CA LEU A 580 -13.87 -22.15 3.49
C LEU A 580 -12.74 -22.93 2.81
N PHE A 581 -12.46 -22.57 1.56
CA PHE A 581 -11.27 -23.00 0.83
C PHE A 581 -10.09 -22.16 1.35
N GLU A 582 -9.34 -22.69 2.32
CA GLU A 582 -8.28 -21.95 3.02
C GLU A 582 -7.28 -21.32 2.02
N GLN A 583 -6.90 -20.07 2.26
CA GLN A 583 -6.07 -19.22 1.38
C GLN A 583 -6.67 -18.88 0.00
N GLY A 584 -7.84 -19.42 -0.35
CA GLY A 584 -8.43 -19.22 -1.68
C GLY A 584 -8.99 -17.82 -1.95
N GLY A 585 -9.45 -17.10 -0.93
CA GLY A 585 -10.24 -15.88 -1.12
C GLY A 585 -11.61 -16.18 -1.72
N ASN A 586 -12.16 -15.27 -2.53
CA ASN A 586 -13.49 -15.46 -3.10
C ASN A 586 -13.48 -16.57 -4.17
N VAL A 587 -14.42 -17.50 -4.09
CA VAL A 587 -14.77 -18.44 -5.16
C VAL A 587 -15.26 -17.64 -6.36
N LYS A 588 -14.63 -17.82 -7.52
CA LYS A 588 -14.97 -17.15 -8.78
C LYS A 588 -15.85 -18.04 -9.64
N GLN A 589 -15.48 -19.31 -9.79
CA GLN A 589 -16.09 -20.27 -10.69
C GLN A 589 -16.09 -21.69 -10.11
N VAL A 590 -16.99 -22.52 -10.64
CA VAL A 590 -17.01 -23.96 -10.40
C VAL A 590 -17.03 -24.65 -11.76
N LEU A 591 -16.08 -25.55 -11.97
CA LEU A 591 -15.91 -26.32 -13.20
C LEU A 591 -15.98 -27.81 -12.85
N SER A 592 -16.22 -28.65 -13.85
CA SER A 592 -16.36 -30.09 -13.62
C SER A 592 -15.82 -30.91 -14.78
N THR A 593 -15.06 -31.96 -14.46
CA THR A 593 -14.56 -32.99 -15.39
C THR A 593 -14.18 -34.24 -14.59
N ASP A 594 -14.08 -35.40 -15.23
CA ASP A 594 -13.66 -36.66 -14.56
C ASP A 594 -12.13 -36.71 -14.54
N ILE A 595 -11.50 -36.16 -13.50
CA ILE A 595 -10.04 -36.06 -13.39
C ILE A 595 -9.42 -37.42 -13.03
N ASN A 596 -10.20 -38.30 -12.40
CA ASN A 596 -9.71 -39.52 -11.79
C ASN A 596 -10.11 -40.81 -12.54
N ASP A 597 -10.78 -40.68 -13.68
CA ASP A 597 -11.22 -41.76 -14.57
C ASP A 597 -12.19 -42.77 -13.89
N ASP A 598 -12.98 -42.34 -12.90
CA ASP A 598 -13.95 -43.21 -12.23
C ASP A 598 -15.34 -43.23 -12.89
N GLY A 599 -15.54 -42.39 -13.90
CA GLY A 599 -16.77 -42.25 -14.66
C GLY A 599 -17.76 -41.26 -14.05
N TYR A 600 -17.37 -40.52 -13.02
CA TYR A 600 -18.14 -39.45 -12.40
C TYR A 600 -17.43 -38.10 -12.51
N LEU A 601 -18.19 -37.00 -12.47
CA LEU A 601 -17.61 -35.67 -12.58
C LEU A 601 -17.03 -35.23 -11.23
N ASP A 602 -15.76 -34.85 -11.25
CA ASP A 602 -15.12 -34.16 -10.14
C ASP A 602 -15.41 -32.65 -10.20
N ILE A 603 -15.26 -31.96 -9.06
CA ILE A 603 -15.51 -30.52 -8.96
C ILE A 603 -14.19 -29.78 -8.78
N LEU A 604 -13.91 -28.83 -9.68
CA LEU A 604 -12.88 -27.82 -9.48
C LEU A 604 -13.52 -26.53 -8.96
N VAL A 605 -13.00 -26.02 -7.86
CA VAL A 605 -13.38 -24.72 -7.29
C VAL A 605 -12.25 -23.73 -7.57
N ILE A 606 -12.56 -22.76 -8.42
CA ILE A 606 -11.62 -21.70 -8.79
C ILE A 606 -11.85 -20.52 -7.86
N SER A 607 -10.88 -20.25 -6.99
CA SER A 607 -10.91 -19.09 -6.07
C SER A 607 -9.86 -18.06 -6.47
N SER A 608 -9.92 -16.85 -5.90
CA SER A 608 -8.98 -15.76 -6.18
C SER A 608 -7.50 -16.16 -6.13
N HIS A 609 -7.10 -17.08 -5.25
CA HIS A 609 -5.68 -17.43 -5.05
C HIS A 609 -5.40 -18.94 -5.05
N THR A 610 -6.45 -19.77 -5.18
CA THR A 610 -6.30 -21.24 -5.14
C THR A 610 -7.21 -21.89 -6.15
N ILE A 611 -6.79 -23.06 -6.63
CA ILE A 611 -7.67 -24.01 -7.33
C ILE A 611 -7.79 -25.24 -6.43
N SER A 612 -9.01 -25.58 -6.03
CA SER A 612 -9.30 -26.72 -5.16
C SER A 612 -10.04 -27.80 -5.93
N LEU A 613 -9.79 -29.05 -5.58
CA LEU A 613 -10.38 -30.25 -6.18
C LEU A 613 -11.23 -31.00 -5.15
N ILE A 614 -12.42 -31.41 -5.55
CA ILE A 614 -13.32 -32.29 -4.80
C ILE A 614 -13.68 -33.45 -5.74
N THR A 615 -13.10 -34.61 -5.50
CA THR A 615 -13.41 -35.83 -6.28
C THR A 615 -14.57 -36.64 -5.71
N ASN A 616 -14.92 -36.37 -4.45
CA ASN A 616 -16.05 -36.99 -3.80
C ASN A 616 -16.61 -36.01 -2.77
N ILE A 617 -17.90 -35.70 -2.88
CA ILE A 617 -18.60 -34.76 -2.01
C ILE A 617 -18.63 -35.19 -0.53
N ASN A 618 -18.33 -36.47 -0.25
CA ASN A 618 -18.17 -37.03 1.10
C ASN A 618 -16.75 -36.88 1.66
N GLU A 619 -15.81 -36.34 0.91
CA GLU A 619 -14.44 -36.06 1.36
C GLU A 619 -14.23 -34.56 1.56
N ALA A 620 -13.03 -34.16 2.00
CA ALA A 620 -12.63 -32.76 2.08
C ALA A 620 -11.92 -32.35 0.79
N ALA A 621 -12.02 -31.06 0.42
CA ALA A 621 -11.34 -30.55 -0.77
C ALA A 621 -9.82 -30.61 -0.60
N THR A 622 -9.10 -30.87 -1.68
CA THR A 622 -7.63 -30.79 -1.74
C THR A 622 -7.21 -29.60 -2.59
N THR A 623 -6.20 -28.86 -2.16
CA THR A 623 -5.63 -27.76 -2.96
C THR A 623 -4.80 -28.35 -4.11
N LEU A 624 -5.16 -28.04 -5.35
CA LEU A 624 -4.42 -28.39 -6.56
C LEU A 624 -3.22 -27.45 -6.74
N MET A 625 -3.47 -26.14 -6.57
CA MET A 625 -2.46 -25.08 -6.67
C MET A 625 -2.84 -23.85 -5.84
N GLU A 626 -1.84 -23.08 -5.45
CA GLU A 626 -1.94 -21.82 -4.71
C GLU A 626 -1.02 -20.76 -5.34
N THR A 627 -1.42 -19.50 -5.32
CA THR A 627 -0.67 -18.39 -5.91
C THR A 627 -0.90 -17.07 -5.17
N ASP A 628 0.11 -16.22 -5.09
CA ASP A 628 0.00 -14.85 -4.57
C ASP A 628 -0.70 -13.89 -5.56
N SER A 629 -0.94 -14.34 -6.80
CA SER A 629 -1.66 -13.57 -7.82
C SER A 629 -3.17 -13.85 -7.81
N TYR A 630 -3.94 -12.96 -8.43
CA TYR A 630 -5.39 -13.08 -8.54
C TYR A 630 -5.79 -13.86 -9.79
N ILE A 631 -6.44 -15.00 -9.60
CA ILE A 631 -7.13 -15.76 -10.63
C ILE A 631 -8.47 -15.08 -10.93
N HIS A 632 -8.72 -14.77 -12.20
CA HIS A 632 -9.92 -14.07 -12.67
C HIS A 632 -10.96 -15.03 -13.22
N SER A 633 -10.53 -16.00 -14.03
CA SER A 633 -11.37 -17.04 -14.62
C SER A 633 -10.51 -18.22 -15.07
N ALA A 634 -11.16 -19.36 -15.31
CA ALA A 634 -10.57 -20.54 -15.88
C ALA A 634 -11.58 -21.26 -16.80
N ILE A 635 -11.06 -22.11 -17.67
CA ILE A 635 -11.82 -22.93 -18.61
C ILE A 635 -11.12 -24.27 -18.81
N LEU A 636 -11.93 -25.33 -18.97
CA LEU A 636 -11.47 -26.68 -19.23
C LEU A 636 -11.58 -27.04 -20.71
N GLY A 637 -10.69 -27.91 -21.18
CA GLY A 637 -10.84 -28.61 -22.44
C GLY A 637 -9.70 -29.59 -22.71
N ASP A 638 -10.03 -30.71 -23.35
CA ASP A 638 -9.09 -31.71 -23.88
C ASP A 638 -8.19 -31.09 -24.96
N ILE A 639 -7.05 -30.54 -24.53
CA ILE A 639 -6.12 -29.81 -25.38
C ILE A 639 -5.30 -30.80 -26.17
N ASP A 640 -4.79 -31.90 -25.61
CA ASP A 640 -3.93 -32.80 -26.38
C ASP A 640 -4.64 -34.01 -27.03
N ASN A 641 -5.97 -34.05 -26.92
CA ASN A 641 -6.86 -35.08 -27.46
C ASN A 641 -6.53 -36.48 -26.89
N ASP A 642 -6.16 -36.56 -25.62
CA ASP A 642 -5.97 -37.81 -24.90
C ASP A 642 -7.22 -38.30 -24.16
N GLY A 643 -8.21 -37.42 -24.00
CA GLY A 643 -9.50 -37.68 -23.39
C GLY A 643 -9.67 -37.06 -22.00
N ASP A 644 -8.61 -36.50 -21.42
CA ASP A 644 -8.63 -35.78 -20.15
C ASP A 644 -8.64 -34.26 -20.42
N ASP A 645 -9.34 -33.47 -19.59
CA ASP A 645 -9.37 -32.02 -19.78
C ASP A 645 -8.15 -31.35 -19.13
N GLU A 646 -7.49 -30.46 -19.88
CA GLU A 646 -6.54 -29.49 -19.35
C GLU A 646 -7.25 -28.23 -18.82
N LEU A 647 -6.55 -27.47 -17.96
CA LEU A 647 -7.05 -26.22 -17.41
C LEU A 647 -6.28 -25.01 -17.96
N ALA A 648 -6.99 -24.06 -18.55
CA ALA A 648 -6.46 -22.74 -18.87
C ALA A 648 -7.04 -21.70 -17.91
N TYR A 649 -6.20 -20.91 -17.25
CA TYR A 649 -6.66 -19.88 -16.32
C TYR A 649 -5.99 -18.52 -16.53
N LEU A 650 -6.77 -17.47 -16.30
CA LEU A 650 -6.38 -16.07 -16.34
C LEU A 650 -5.97 -15.59 -14.96
N TYR A 651 -4.83 -14.89 -14.88
CA TYR A 651 -4.40 -14.30 -13.62
C TYR A 651 -3.64 -12.98 -13.81
N SER A 652 -3.57 -12.19 -12.73
CA SER A 652 -2.75 -10.98 -12.66
C SER A 652 -2.35 -10.64 -11.23
N ASN A 653 -1.43 -9.69 -11.06
CA ASN A 653 -1.01 -9.22 -9.74
C ASN A 653 -2.06 -8.32 -9.04
N SER A 654 -3.26 -8.15 -9.60
CA SER A 654 -4.31 -7.30 -9.02
C SER A 654 -5.72 -7.73 -9.42
N ASP A 655 -6.62 -7.90 -8.44
CA ASP A 655 -8.05 -8.20 -8.66
C ASP A 655 -8.82 -7.09 -9.42
N TYR A 656 -8.27 -5.87 -9.54
CA TYR A 656 -8.97 -4.70 -10.08
C TYR A 656 -8.61 -4.36 -11.53
N ARG A 657 -7.67 -5.09 -12.13
CA ARG A 657 -7.22 -4.85 -13.50
C ARG A 657 -7.51 -6.09 -14.34
N ASP A 658 -7.73 -5.86 -15.63
CA ASP A 658 -7.78 -6.94 -16.62
C ASP A 658 -6.56 -7.85 -16.45
N ALA A 659 -6.78 -9.15 -16.66
CA ALA A 659 -5.70 -10.11 -16.61
C ALA A 659 -4.67 -9.80 -17.70
N ASP A 660 -3.41 -10.04 -17.39
CA ASP A 660 -2.30 -9.89 -18.31
C ASP A 660 -1.61 -11.21 -18.62
N ASN A 661 -1.92 -12.28 -17.88
CA ASN A 661 -1.30 -13.59 -18.04
C ASN A 661 -2.33 -14.73 -18.13
N ILE A 662 -1.97 -15.73 -18.93
CA ILE A 662 -2.72 -16.97 -19.12
C ILE A 662 -1.75 -18.13 -18.88
N VAL A 663 -2.16 -19.12 -18.10
CA VAL A 663 -1.42 -20.38 -17.96
C VAL A 663 -2.32 -21.52 -18.42
N VAL A 664 -1.73 -22.48 -19.12
CA VAL A 664 -2.36 -23.75 -19.48
C VAL A 664 -1.60 -24.85 -18.76
N ILE A 665 -2.30 -25.68 -18.01
CA ILE A 665 -1.73 -26.77 -17.21
C ILE A 665 -2.45 -28.09 -17.48
N ASP A 666 -1.70 -29.17 -17.40
CA ASP A 666 -2.23 -30.50 -17.13
C ASP A 666 -2.60 -30.56 -15.64
N ILE A 667 -3.85 -30.93 -15.34
CA ILE A 667 -4.38 -31.00 -13.96
C ILE A 667 -3.63 -32.06 -13.14
N ALA A 668 -3.16 -33.14 -13.76
CA ALA A 668 -2.34 -34.16 -13.09
C ALA A 668 -0.92 -33.65 -12.76
N SER A 669 -0.47 -32.56 -13.41
CA SER A 669 0.87 -31.99 -13.31
C SER A 669 0.88 -30.45 -13.20
N PRO A 670 0.18 -29.83 -12.22
CA PRO A 670 -0.11 -28.39 -12.20
C PRO A 670 1.15 -27.50 -12.07
N GLU A 671 2.23 -28.04 -11.52
CA GLU A 671 3.52 -27.36 -11.35
C GLU A 671 4.31 -27.16 -12.66
N ALA A 672 3.91 -27.83 -13.74
CA ALA A 672 4.60 -27.82 -15.03
C ALA A 672 3.67 -27.27 -16.12
N PRO A 673 3.63 -25.94 -16.34
CA PRO A 673 2.74 -25.36 -17.33
C PRO A 673 3.06 -25.86 -18.74
N LEU A 674 2.03 -26.27 -19.46
CA LEU A 674 2.10 -26.63 -20.88
C LEU A 674 2.39 -25.37 -21.70
N PHE A 675 1.67 -24.29 -21.40
CA PHE A 675 1.84 -22.99 -22.03
C PHE A 675 1.71 -21.84 -21.04
N THR A 676 2.37 -20.73 -21.37
CA THR A 676 2.18 -19.45 -20.69
C THR A 676 2.17 -18.33 -21.73
N PHE A 677 1.13 -17.51 -21.66
CA PHE A 677 0.93 -16.37 -22.56
C PHE A 677 0.81 -15.09 -21.74
N THR A 678 1.26 -13.97 -22.31
CA THR A 678 1.13 -12.65 -21.70
C THR A 678 0.60 -11.66 -22.74
N ALA A 679 -0.52 -10.99 -22.45
CA ALA A 679 -1.07 -9.93 -23.27
C ALA A 679 -1.98 -9.00 -22.45
N ASP A 680 -2.00 -7.71 -22.80
CA ASP A 680 -2.81 -6.72 -22.08
C ASP A 680 -4.29 -6.80 -22.47
N GLY A 681 -5.16 -6.45 -21.51
CA GLY A 681 -6.59 -6.23 -21.74
C GLY A 681 -7.39 -7.51 -21.94
N ILE A 682 -6.97 -8.63 -21.32
CA ILE A 682 -7.72 -9.88 -21.36
C ILE A 682 -8.76 -9.85 -20.23
N ALA A 683 -10.03 -9.78 -20.62
CA ALA A 683 -11.16 -9.89 -19.71
C ALA A 683 -11.75 -11.30 -19.70
N ASP A 684 -11.59 -12.05 -20.79
CA ASP A 684 -12.23 -13.34 -20.98
C ASP A 684 -11.46 -14.22 -21.98
N ILE A 685 -11.59 -15.54 -21.84
CA ILE A 685 -10.97 -16.55 -22.69
C ILE A 685 -11.96 -17.64 -23.08
N ALA A 686 -11.75 -18.23 -24.25
CA ALA A 686 -12.49 -19.38 -24.73
C ALA A 686 -11.54 -20.42 -25.35
N LEU A 687 -11.92 -21.69 -25.24
CA LEU A 687 -11.29 -22.80 -25.93
C LEU A 687 -12.23 -23.33 -27.02
N GLY A 688 -11.68 -23.66 -28.18
CA GLY A 688 -12.45 -24.29 -29.25
C GLY A 688 -11.65 -24.42 -30.54
N ASN A 689 -12.02 -25.39 -31.35
CA ASN A 689 -11.46 -25.57 -32.68
C ASN A 689 -12.01 -24.50 -33.64
N VAL A 690 -11.13 -23.64 -34.14
CA VAL A 690 -11.47 -22.54 -35.06
C VAL A 690 -10.85 -22.68 -36.45
N ASP A 691 -10.23 -23.83 -36.75
CA ASP A 691 -9.68 -24.14 -38.06
C ASP A 691 -10.03 -25.57 -38.57
N ASP A 692 -9.20 -26.17 -39.43
CA ASP A 692 -9.51 -27.46 -40.09
C ASP A 692 -8.86 -28.67 -39.39
N ASP A 693 -7.99 -28.43 -38.41
CA ASP A 693 -7.36 -29.49 -37.64
C ASP A 693 -8.09 -29.73 -36.31
N PRO A 694 -7.96 -30.90 -35.67
CA PRO A 694 -8.79 -31.25 -34.52
C PRO A 694 -8.34 -30.59 -33.20
N GLN A 695 -7.19 -29.91 -33.19
CA GLN A 695 -6.61 -29.27 -32.01
C GLN A 695 -7.50 -28.11 -31.53
N LEU A 696 -7.53 -27.86 -30.22
CA LEU A 696 -8.19 -26.68 -29.68
C LEU A 696 -7.29 -25.45 -29.73
N GLU A 697 -7.87 -24.30 -30.07
CA GLU A 697 -7.23 -23.00 -29.93
C GLU A 697 -7.69 -22.30 -28.64
N LEU A 698 -6.77 -21.52 -28.05
CA LEU A 698 -7.10 -20.52 -27.03
C LEU A 698 -7.37 -19.17 -27.69
N VAL A 699 -8.56 -18.64 -27.44
CA VAL A 699 -9.03 -17.36 -27.98
C VAL A 699 -9.21 -16.35 -26.85
N THR A 700 -8.66 -15.15 -27.00
CA THR A 700 -8.83 -14.05 -26.03
C THR A 700 -9.76 -12.97 -26.58
N ASN A 701 -10.53 -12.31 -25.72
CA ASN A 701 -11.35 -11.15 -26.13
C ASN A 701 -10.50 -10.02 -26.75
N SER A 702 -9.24 -9.88 -26.31
CA SER A 702 -8.26 -8.91 -26.82
C SER A 702 -7.78 -9.17 -28.26
N GLY A 703 -8.23 -10.27 -28.89
CA GLY A 703 -8.06 -10.52 -30.32
C GLY A 703 -6.92 -11.48 -30.67
N LEU A 704 -6.45 -12.30 -29.72
CA LEU A 704 -5.41 -13.30 -29.93
C LEU A 704 -6.03 -14.69 -30.09
N VAL A 705 -5.41 -15.51 -30.95
CA VAL A 705 -5.75 -16.91 -31.17
C VAL A 705 -4.46 -17.73 -31.14
N TYR A 706 -4.30 -18.57 -30.13
CA TYR A 706 -3.13 -19.44 -29.97
C TYR A 706 -3.50 -20.89 -30.29
N ASP A 707 -2.70 -21.52 -31.14
CA ASP A 707 -2.74 -22.97 -31.34
C ASP A 707 -2.13 -23.66 -30.12
N LEU A 708 -2.87 -24.58 -29.49
CA LEU A 708 -2.42 -25.29 -28.29
C LEU A 708 -1.68 -26.61 -28.58
N GLU A 709 -1.41 -26.97 -29.84
CA GLU A 709 -0.39 -27.99 -30.15
C GLU A 709 1.02 -27.37 -30.09
N SER A 710 1.19 -26.17 -30.67
CA SER A 710 2.52 -25.54 -30.80
C SER A 710 2.76 -24.34 -29.90
N GLY A 711 1.72 -23.77 -29.28
CA GLY A 711 1.75 -22.50 -28.55
C GLY A 711 1.90 -21.27 -29.47
N ALA A 712 1.77 -21.44 -30.78
CA ALA A 712 1.98 -20.36 -31.74
C ALA A 712 0.73 -19.48 -31.88
N ASN A 713 0.91 -18.17 -31.90
CA ASN A 713 -0.16 -17.25 -32.26
C ASN A 713 -0.53 -17.40 -33.75
N GLN A 714 -1.73 -17.90 -34.02
CA GLN A 714 -2.26 -18.04 -35.37
C GLN A 714 -2.89 -16.74 -35.89
N TRP A 715 -3.51 -15.93 -35.03
CA TRP A 715 -4.14 -14.68 -35.43
C TRP A 715 -4.12 -13.62 -34.33
N PHE A 716 -3.76 -12.39 -34.72
CA PHE A 716 -3.95 -11.20 -33.91
C PHE A 716 -4.81 -10.17 -34.64
N LEU A 717 -5.92 -9.80 -34.04
CA LEU A 717 -6.78 -8.70 -34.44
C LEU A 717 -6.60 -7.53 -33.46
N GLY A 718 -5.83 -6.52 -33.82
CA GLY A 718 -5.47 -5.43 -32.90
C GLY A 718 -6.60 -4.53 -32.40
N SER A 719 -7.85 -4.74 -32.85
CA SER A 719 -9.04 -4.11 -32.28
C SER A 719 -9.71 -4.94 -31.18
N GLY A 720 -9.29 -6.19 -30.97
CA GLY A 720 -10.02 -7.18 -30.19
C GLY A 720 -11.19 -7.81 -30.94
N PHE A 721 -11.70 -8.92 -30.40
CA PHE A 721 -12.97 -9.55 -30.79
C PHE A 721 -14.17 -8.94 -30.05
N GLY A 722 -13.93 -8.33 -28.89
CA GLY A 722 -14.91 -7.61 -28.08
C GLY A 722 -14.25 -7.04 -26.83
N SER A 723 -14.89 -6.09 -26.16
CA SER A 723 -14.31 -5.48 -24.96
C SER A 723 -14.41 -6.32 -23.70
N SER A 724 -15.26 -7.35 -23.66
CA SER A 724 -15.68 -7.95 -22.39
C SER A 724 -15.85 -9.45 -22.40
N TYR A 725 -16.41 -10.03 -23.45
CA TYR A 725 -16.69 -11.47 -23.50
C TYR A 725 -16.18 -12.10 -24.80
N VAL A 726 -15.83 -13.38 -24.72
CA VAL A 726 -15.51 -14.19 -25.90
C VAL A 726 -16.00 -15.63 -25.71
N THR A 727 -16.55 -16.21 -26.77
CA THR A 727 -16.91 -17.63 -26.82
C THR A 727 -16.62 -18.19 -28.21
N VAL A 728 -16.45 -19.51 -28.31
CA VAL A 728 -16.21 -20.21 -29.57
C VAL A 728 -17.32 -21.25 -29.76
N GLY A 729 -17.90 -21.30 -30.96
CA GLY A 729 -18.87 -22.32 -31.29
C GLY A 729 -19.23 -22.38 -32.77
N ASP A 730 -19.50 -23.59 -33.27
CA ASP A 730 -19.95 -23.87 -34.64
C ASP A 730 -21.42 -23.47 -34.82
N ILE A 731 -21.69 -22.16 -34.81
CA ILE A 731 -23.04 -21.60 -34.86
C ILE A 731 -23.62 -21.56 -36.29
N ASN A 732 -22.84 -21.94 -37.29
CA ASN A 732 -23.26 -22.10 -38.68
C ASN A 732 -23.44 -23.57 -39.12
N ASP A 733 -22.97 -24.54 -38.31
CA ASP A 733 -23.03 -26.00 -38.50
C ASP A 733 -22.19 -26.49 -39.69
N ASP A 734 -20.99 -25.94 -39.87
CA ASP A 734 -20.02 -26.33 -40.91
C ASP A 734 -18.86 -27.21 -40.43
N GLY A 735 -18.78 -27.45 -39.11
CA GLY A 735 -17.78 -28.28 -38.45
C GLY A 735 -16.61 -27.49 -37.85
N VAL A 736 -16.59 -26.16 -37.97
CA VAL A 736 -15.53 -25.30 -37.44
C VAL A 736 -16.14 -24.19 -36.58
N GLY A 737 -15.52 -23.89 -35.45
CA GLY A 737 -15.99 -22.86 -34.54
C GLY A 737 -15.86 -21.45 -35.10
N GLU A 738 -16.92 -20.66 -35.01
CA GLU A 738 -16.82 -19.21 -35.11
C GLU A 738 -16.36 -18.62 -33.77
N ILE A 739 -15.52 -17.58 -33.85
CA ILE A 739 -15.19 -16.74 -32.69
C ILE A 739 -16.29 -15.69 -32.55
N VAL A 740 -16.94 -15.66 -31.40
CA VAL A 740 -17.94 -14.65 -31.05
C VAL A 740 -17.40 -13.81 -29.90
N GLY A 741 -17.27 -12.50 -30.13
CA GLY A 741 -16.91 -11.55 -29.09
C GLY A 741 -18.04 -10.55 -28.84
N ALA A 742 -18.11 -10.03 -27.62
CA ALA A 742 -19.12 -9.02 -27.28
C ALA A 742 -18.54 -7.88 -26.43
N ASP A 743 -19.07 -6.69 -26.69
CA ASP A 743 -18.90 -5.54 -25.80
C ASP A 743 -19.96 -5.60 -24.69
N ASN A 744 -19.60 -5.18 -23.46
CA ASN A 744 -20.57 -4.98 -22.37
C ASN A 744 -21.73 -4.07 -22.80
N TRP A 745 -21.40 -3.03 -23.56
CA TRP A 745 -22.36 -2.10 -24.16
C TRP A 745 -21.94 -1.96 -25.61
N ASN A 746 -22.74 -2.39 -26.59
CA ASN A 746 -22.75 -1.97 -28.02
C ASN A 746 -23.06 -3.10 -29.01
N TYR A 747 -22.09 -3.95 -29.40
CA TYR A 747 -22.30 -4.99 -30.42
C TYR A 747 -21.80 -6.35 -29.95
N ILE A 748 -22.39 -7.36 -30.58
CA ILE A 748 -21.87 -8.72 -30.67
C ILE A 748 -21.28 -8.89 -32.07
N TYR A 749 -20.08 -9.46 -32.14
CA TYR A 749 -19.30 -9.64 -33.35
C TYR A 749 -19.06 -11.13 -33.58
N VAL A 750 -19.08 -11.55 -34.86
CA VAL A 750 -18.81 -12.94 -35.24
C VAL A 750 -17.70 -12.93 -36.27
N TYR A 751 -16.68 -13.77 -36.05
CA TYR A 751 -15.48 -13.88 -36.87
C TYR A 751 -15.22 -15.31 -37.31
N SER A 752 -14.61 -15.46 -38.48
CA SER A 752 -13.98 -16.70 -38.91
C SER A 752 -12.48 -16.58 -38.71
N ALA A 753 -11.89 -17.49 -37.93
CA ALA A 753 -10.43 -17.55 -37.77
C ALA A 753 -9.75 -18.08 -39.03
N GLN A 754 -10.41 -18.97 -39.79
CA GLN A 754 -9.94 -19.43 -41.10
C GLN A 754 -9.76 -18.26 -42.10
N ASP A 755 -10.78 -17.41 -42.23
CA ASP A 755 -10.75 -16.25 -43.13
C ASP A 755 -10.06 -15.03 -42.51
N LYS A 756 -9.77 -15.06 -41.20
CA LYS A 756 -9.23 -13.95 -40.39
C LYS A 756 -10.01 -12.66 -40.60
N SER A 757 -11.33 -12.77 -40.64
CA SER A 757 -12.22 -11.67 -40.97
C SER A 757 -13.55 -11.74 -40.21
N GLN A 758 -14.15 -10.57 -40.00
CA GLN A 758 -15.47 -10.46 -39.39
C GLN A 758 -16.54 -10.90 -40.40
N ILE A 759 -17.38 -11.85 -40.00
CA ILE A 759 -18.51 -12.35 -40.79
C ILE A 759 -19.69 -11.36 -40.68
N THR A 760 -20.05 -11.00 -39.44
CA THR A 760 -21.21 -10.15 -39.16
C THR A 760 -21.09 -9.46 -37.80
N SER A 761 -21.99 -8.54 -37.50
CA SER A 761 -22.22 -8.02 -36.15
C SER A 761 -23.68 -7.61 -35.96
N ILE A 762 -24.16 -7.66 -34.73
CA ILE A 762 -25.49 -7.19 -34.35
C ILE A 762 -25.37 -6.26 -33.14
N GLU A 763 -26.17 -5.18 -33.14
CA GLU A 763 -26.25 -4.28 -31.99
C GLU A 763 -26.93 -5.01 -30.83
N ASN A 764 -26.28 -5.03 -29.67
CA ASN A 764 -26.87 -5.43 -28.39
C ASN A 764 -26.57 -4.36 -27.35
N PHE A 765 -27.62 -3.81 -26.74
CA PHE A 765 -27.48 -2.64 -25.89
C PHE A 765 -26.61 -2.91 -24.66
N ASN A 766 -26.75 -4.08 -24.04
CA ASN A 766 -26.18 -4.42 -22.74
C ASN A 766 -25.94 -5.93 -22.62
N THR A 767 -24.77 -6.44 -23.00
CA THR A 767 -24.44 -7.88 -22.87
C THR A 767 -23.88 -8.16 -21.48
N CYS A 768 -24.33 -9.23 -20.84
CA CYS A 768 -23.83 -9.69 -19.53
C CYS A 768 -23.16 -11.06 -19.62
N ASP A 769 -23.61 -11.89 -20.57
CA ASP A 769 -23.05 -13.21 -20.79
C ASP A 769 -23.29 -13.68 -22.24
N ILE A 770 -22.37 -14.48 -22.76
CA ILE A 770 -22.49 -15.18 -24.04
C ILE A 770 -21.98 -16.61 -23.90
N SER A 771 -22.71 -17.56 -24.47
CA SER A 771 -22.27 -18.95 -24.54
C SER A 771 -22.76 -19.60 -25.84
N ALA A 772 -22.13 -20.69 -26.26
CA ALA A 772 -22.56 -21.43 -27.45
C ALA A 772 -22.90 -22.87 -27.09
N GLY A 773 -23.99 -23.41 -27.65
CA GLY A 773 -24.42 -24.76 -27.32
C GLY A 773 -25.57 -25.28 -28.16
N LYS A 774 -25.84 -26.58 -28.06
CA LYS A 774 -26.97 -27.23 -28.74
C LYS A 774 -28.18 -27.26 -27.82
N LEU A 775 -29.26 -26.58 -28.21
CA LEU A 775 -30.53 -26.55 -27.47
C LEU A 775 -31.13 -27.95 -27.24
N THR A 776 -30.89 -28.86 -28.18
CA THR A 776 -31.31 -30.27 -28.14
C THR A 776 -30.27 -31.12 -28.86
N ALA A 777 -30.23 -32.43 -28.61
CA ALA A 777 -29.30 -33.34 -29.29
C ALA A 777 -29.35 -33.27 -30.83
N ASP A 778 -30.52 -32.98 -31.41
CA ASP A 778 -30.75 -32.92 -32.86
C ASP A 778 -30.67 -31.51 -33.46
N SER A 779 -30.45 -30.47 -32.65
CA SER A 779 -30.33 -29.08 -33.15
C SER A 779 -28.89 -28.73 -33.50
N ALA A 780 -28.73 -27.89 -34.52
CA ALA A 780 -27.47 -27.18 -34.73
C ALA A 780 -27.16 -26.27 -33.53
N PRO A 781 -25.88 -26.02 -33.21
CA PRO A 781 -25.49 -25.08 -32.16
C PRO A 781 -26.05 -23.67 -32.40
N VAL A 782 -26.29 -22.97 -31.31
CA VAL A 782 -26.74 -21.57 -31.28
C VAL A 782 -25.84 -20.77 -30.35
N LEU A 783 -25.78 -19.47 -30.60
CA LEU A 783 -25.26 -18.49 -29.65
C LEU A 783 -26.38 -18.11 -28.67
N LEU A 784 -26.13 -18.25 -27.38
CA LEU A 784 -26.93 -17.72 -26.29
C LEU A 784 -26.35 -16.36 -25.86
N VAL A 785 -27.22 -15.40 -25.62
CA VAL A 785 -26.86 -14.04 -25.22
C VAL A 785 -27.77 -13.61 -24.09
N GLY A 786 -27.18 -13.20 -22.97
CA GLY A 786 -27.89 -12.64 -21.83
C GLY A 786 -27.77 -11.13 -21.80
N ASP A 787 -28.90 -10.43 -21.70
CA ASP A 787 -28.89 -8.98 -21.46
C ASP A 787 -28.51 -8.68 -19.99
N CYS A 788 -27.89 -7.51 -19.75
CA CYS A 788 -27.26 -7.20 -18.45
C CYS A 788 -28.10 -6.34 -17.51
N GLN A 789 -29.15 -5.72 -18.03
CA GLN A 789 -30.12 -4.94 -17.26
C GLN A 789 -31.47 -5.63 -17.32
N TRP A 790 -32.59 -4.91 -17.43
CA TRP A 790 -33.83 -5.51 -17.93
C TRP A 790 -33.66 -5.91 -19.39
N GLY A 791 -34.21 -7.05 -19.78
CA GLY A 791 -34.10 -7.51 -21.16
C GLY A 791 -34.57 -8.94 -21.34
N ASN A 792 -33.87 -9.67 -22.20
CA ASN A 792 -34.19 -11.05 -22.53
C ASN A 792 -32.91 -11.90 -22.54
N ILE A 793 -33.12 -13.22 -22.51
CA ILE A 793 -32.16 -14.17 -23.03
C ILE A 793 -32.49 -14.44 -24.49
N HIS A 794 -31.48 -14.36 -25.37
CA HIS A 794 -31.63 -14.54 -26.81
C HIS A 794 -30.88 -15.79 -27.24
N ALA A 795 -31.52 -16.63 -28.06
CA ALA A 795 -30.83 -17.67 -28.82
C ALA A 795 -30.74 -17.24 -30.28
N MET A 796 -29.56 -17.34 -30.88
CA MET A 796 -29.28 -16.85 -32.22
C MET A 796 -28.49 -17.86 -33.05
N LYS A 797 -28.77 -17.93 -34.35
CA LYS A 797 -28.05 -18.79 -35.30
C LYS A 797 -27.44 -17.97 -36.44
N LEU A 798 -26.24 -18.36 -36.87
CA LEU A 798 -25.60 -17.80 -38.06
C LEU A 798 -26.12 -18.53 -39.31
N THR A 799 -26.72 -17.81 -40.25
CA THR A 799 -27.18 -18.41 -41.52
C THR A 799 -26.98 -17.41 -42.66
N ASN A 800 -26.30 -17.83 -43.72
CA ASN A 800 -25.89 -16.96 -44.82
C ASN A 800 -25.17 -15.68 -44.33
N ASN A 801 -24.20 -15.84 -43.43
CA ASN A 801 -23.39 -14.77 -42.84
C ASN A 801 -24.21 -13.68 -42.13
N THR A 802 -25.40 -14.03 -41.64
CA THR A 802 -26.27 -13.13 -40.86
C THR A 802 -26.70 -13.84 -39.59
N LEU A 803 -26.53 -13.17 -38.44
CA LEU A 803 -27.01 -13.66 -37.16
C LEU A 803 -28.51 -13.40 -37.04
N SER A 804 -29.30 -14.42 -36.74
CA SER A 804 -30.77 -14.34 -36.67
C SER A 804 -31.30 -15.01 -35.41
N SER A 805 -32.31 -14.40 -34.78
CA SER A 805 -32.93 -14.94 -33.56
C SER A 805 -33.67 -16.24 -33.85
N VAL A 806 -33.40 -17.26 -33.03
CA VAL A 806 -34.16 -18.50 -32.90
C VAL A 806 -35.34 -18.27 -31.95
N PHE A 807 -35.05 -17.76 -30.76
CA PHE A 807 -36.06 -17.31 -29.79
C PHE A 807 -35.53 -16.18 -28.90
N THR A 808 -36.44 -15.59 -28.15
CA THR A 808 -36.17 -14.68 -27.03
C THR A 808 -37.07 -15.07 -25.86
N VAL A 809 -36.55 -15.06 -24.64
CA VAL A 809 -37.32 -15.30 -23.42
C VAL A 809 -37.03 -14.22 -22.39
N ASP A 810 -38.06 -13.81 -21.64
CA ASP A 810 -37.92 -12.82 -20.58
C ASP A 810 -36.91 -13.33 -19.53
N MET A 811 -35.94 -12.49 -19.15
CA MET A 811 -34.92 -12.88 -18.17
C MET A 811 -35.45 -12.88 -16.73
N VAL A 812 -36.72 -12.51 -16.53
CA VAL A 812 -37.45 -12.40 -15.27
C VAL A 812 -37.10 -11.15 -14.45
N ASP A 813 -35.82 -10.88 -14.20
CA ASP A 813 -35.40 -9.67 -13.48
C ASP A 813 -34.27 -8.90 -14.18
N HIS A 814 -33.29 -8.35 -13.47
CA HIS A 814 -32.20 -7.55 -14.02
C HIS A 814 -30.85 -8.27 -13.90
N GLY A 815 -30.18 -8.50 -15.03
CA GLY A 815 -28.90 -9.19 -15.12
C GLY A 815 -29.03 -10.68 -15.46
N SER A 816 -28.02 -11.23 -16.13
CA SER A 816 -27.98 -12.65 -16.49
C SER A 816 -26.55 -13.16 -16.33
N ALA A 817 -26.30 -13.93 -15.27
CA ALA A 817 -25.00 -14.54 -15.00
C ALA A 817 -25.05 -16.04 -15.22
N SER A 818 -23.95 -16.55 -15.78
CA SER A 818 -23.68 -17.98 -15.97
C SER A 818 -24.80 -18.71 -16.72
N LEU A 819 -25.03 -18.37 -17.98
CA LEU A 819 -25.97 -19.05 -18.87
C LEU A 819 -25.55 -20.51 -19.12
N THR A 820 -26.20 -21.44 -18.42
CA THR A 820 -25.87 -22.86 -18.45
C THR A 820 -26.98 -23.68 -19.10
N LEU A 821 -26.61 -24.61 -19.96
CA LEU A 821 -27.51 -25.47 -20.72
C LEU A 821 -27.25 -26.94 -20.40
N GLY A 822 -28.27 -27.69 -19.98
CA GLY A 822 -28.16 -29.12 -19.67
C GLY A 822 -29.43 -29.69 -19.06
N ASP A 823 -29.54 -31.01 -18.95
CA ASP A 823 -30.68 -31.71 -18.35
C ASP A 823 -30.62 -31.58 -16.82
N ALA A 824 -31.20 -30.50 -16.30
CA ALA A 824 -31.13 -30.13 -14.89
C ALA A 824 -32.33 -30.64 -14.09
N ASP A 825 -33.39 -31.05 -14.77
CA ASP A 825 -34.63 -31.53 -14.15
C ASP A 825 -34.89 -33.03 -14.36
N ASN A 826 -33.96 -33.72 -15.03
CA ASN A 826 -33.90 -35.17 -15.22
C ASN A 826 -35.02 -35.75 -16.10
N ASP A 827 -35.49 -34.97 -17.08
CA ASP A 827 -36.50 -35.40 -18.05
C ASP A 827 -35.91 -35.90 -19.39
N GLY A 828 -34.59 -35.79 -19.56
CA GLY A 828 -33.85 -36.17 -20.76
C GLY A 828 -33.78 -35.07 -21.84
N LEU A 829 -34.28 -33.88 -21.57
CA LEU A 829 -34.16 -32.68 -22.40
C LEU A 829 -33.28 -31.64 -21.68
N ASN A 830 -32.80 -30.65 -22.41
CA ASN A 830 -32.01 -29.58 -21.79
C ASN A 830 -32.95 -28.50 -21.21
N GLU A 831 -32.55 -27.96 -20.06
CA GLU A 831 -32.97 -26.67 -19.53
C GLU A 831 -31.92 -25.60 -19.80
N LEU A 832 -32.36 -24.35 -19.80
CA LEU A 832 -31.50 -23.17 -19.74
C LEU A 832 -31.63 -22.52 -18.35
N LEU A 833 -30.51 -22.33 -17.66
CA LEU A 833 -30.43 -21.75 -16.32
C LEU A 833 -29.61 -20.47 -16.33
N TRP A 834 -30.00 -19.51 -15.48
CA TRP A 834 -29.23 -18.28 -15.23
C TRP A 834 -29.55 -17.67 -13.86
N GLY A 835 -28.59 -16.93 -13.30
CA GLY A 835 -28.83 -16.02 -12.18
C GLY A 835 -29.31 -14.66 -12.65
N THR A 836 -30.33 -14.09 -12.01
CA THR A 836 -30.83 -12.72 -12.25
C THR A 836 -30.99 -11.96 -10.92
N GLY A 837 -31.15 -10.63 -10.96
CA GLY A 837 -31.29 -9.75 -9.79
C GLY A 837 -29.97 -9.10 -9.33
N ILE A 838 -28.84 -9.64 -9.80
CA ILE A 838 -27.48 -9.37 -9.31
C ILE A 838 -26.93 -7.95 -9.57
N THR A 839 -27.64 -7.14 -10.33
CA THR A 839 -27.18 -5.80 -10.78
C THR A 839 -28.06 -4.68 -10.23
N HIS A 840 -28.94 -4.98 -9.28
CA HIS A 840 -29.67 -4.03 -8.45
C HIS A 840 -29.70 -4.46 -6.98
N SER A 841 -30.46 -3.76 -6.13
CA SER A 841 -30.52 -4.06 -4.70
C SER A 841 -31.67 -4.99 -4.28
N GLY A 842 -32.63 -5.29 -5.17
CA GLY A 842 -33.71 -6.25 -4.89
C GLY A 842 -33.22 -7.71 -4.87
N GLU A 843 -34.16 -8.65 -4.80
CA GLU A 843 -33.86 -10.09 -4.69
C GLU A 843 -33.05 -10.66 -5.87
N ASP A 844 -32.23 -11.67 -5.57
CA ASP A 844 -31.55 -12.49 -6.55
C ASP A 844 -32.32 -13.81 -6.78
N LEU A 845 -32.47 -14.22 -8.04
CA LEU A 845 -33.28 -15.39 -8.42
C LEU A 845 -32.52 -16.33 -9.35
N LEU A 846 -32.52 -17.63 -9.03
CA LEU A 846 -32.12 -18.66 -9.99
C LEU A 846 -33.31 -18.97 -10.89
N VAL A 847 -33.15 -18.77 -12.19
CA VAL A 847 -34.20 -19.02 -13.18
C VAL A 847 -33.85 -20.22 -14.03
N THR A 848 -34.86 -21.05 -14.29
CA THR A 848 -34.77 -22.19 -15.21
C THR A 848 -35.87 -22.09 -16.27
N ALA A 849 -35.54 -22.48 -17.49
CA ALA A 849 -36.47 -22.54 -18.61
C ALA A 849 -36.37 -23.86 -19.36
N ASP A 850 -37.53 -24.45 -19.67
CA ASP A 850 -37.63 -25.54 -20.64
C ASP A 850 -37.17 -25.04 -22.00
N VAL A 851 -36.22 -25.72 -22.65
CA VAL A 851 -35.83 -25.39 -24.01
C VAL A 851 -36.26 -26.45 -25.02
N THR A 852 -36.64 -25.97 -26.20
CA THR A 852 -36.80 -26.78 -27.41
C THR A 852 -35.90 -26.22 -28.49
N ALA A 853 -35.79 -26.90 -29.62
CA ALA A 853 -35.02 -26.42 -30.77
C ALA A 853 -35.44 -25.03 -31.31
N THR A 854 -36.61 -24.49 -30.89
CA THR A 854 -37.14 -23.20 -31.40
C THR A 854 -37.73 -22.26 -30.36
N SER A 855 -37.74 -22.60 -29.07
CA SER A 855 -38.33 -21.76 -28.01
C SER A 855 -37.82 -22.12 -26.63
N ALA A 856 -37.85 -21.16 -25.71
CA ALA A 856 -37.66 -21.36 -24.27
C ALA A 856 -38.91 -20.94 -23.48
N THR A 857 -39.19 -21.56 -22.34
CA THR A 857 -40.31 -21.20 -21.45
C THR A 857 -39.89 -21.30 -19.98
N VAL A 858 -39.97 -20.18 -19.25
CA VAL A 858 -39.61 -20.11 -17.82
C VAL A 858 -40.51 -21.00 -16.95
N LYS A 859 -39.89 -21.82 -16.09
CA LYS A 859 -40.56 -22.62 -15.04
C LYS A 859 -40.70 -21.80 -13.76
N ALA A 860 -41.75 -20.98 -13.65
CA ALA A 860 -41.95 -20.09 -12.51
C ALA A 860 -42.01 -20.78 -11.13
N THR A 861 -42.39 -22.08 -11.07
CA THR A 861 -42.40 -22.84 -9.80
C THR A 861 -41.01 -23.30 -9.35
N ALA A 862 -40.03 -23.23 -10.25
CA ALA A 862 -38.66 -23.62 -9.99
C ALA A 862 -37.73 -22.41 -9.72
N THR A 863 -38.29 -21.20 -9.70
CA THR A 863 -37.60 -19.98 -9.29
C THR A 863 -37.47 -19.95 -7.77
N THR A 864 -36.27 -19.66 -7.27
CA THR A 864 -35.92 -19.75 -5.85
C THR A 864 -35.91 -18.38 -5.19
N GLU A 865 -36.26 -18.32 -3.90
CA GLU A 865 -36.16 -17.09 -3.11
C GLU A 865 -34.83 -17.01 -2.34
N GLN A 866 -34.29 -15.80 -2.22
CA GLN A 866 -33.05 -15.53 -1.50
C GLN A 866 -33.27 -15.45 0.02
N LEU A 867 -32.42 -16.15 0.79
CA LEU A 867 -32.39 -16.12 2.25
C LEU A 867 -31.12 -15.42 2.73
N ASP A 868 -31.24 -14.24 3.34
CA ASP A 868 -30.07 -13.36 3.55
C ASP A 868 -29.18 -13.79 4.71
N SER A 869 -29.77 -14.31 5.79
CA SER A 869 -29.02 -14.76 6.96
C SER A 869 -29.80 -15.68 7.89
N PHE A 870 -29.09 -16.35 8.78
CA PHE A 870 -29.63 -17.42 9.61
C PHE A 870 -29.29 -17.23 11.09
N ASN A 871 -30.18 -17.70 11.96
CA ASN A 871 -29.95 -17.89 13.38
C ASN A 871 -30.56 -19.23 13.80
N ALA A 872 -29.80 -20.09 14.48
CA ALA A 872 -30.33 -21.38 14.93
C ALA A 872 -31.24 -21.18 16.14
N ALA A 873 -32.47 -21.70 16.08
CA ALA A 873 -33.44 -21.60 17.17
C ALA A 873 -33.45 -22.84 18.08
N GLY A 874 -32.96 -23.97 17.60
CA GLY A 874 -32.90 -25.24 18.32
C GLY A 874 -33.65 -26.36 17.58
N TRP A 875 -33.94 -27.44 18.30
CA TRP A 875 -34.66 -28.60 17.78
C TRP A 875 -36.08 -28.66 18.32
N ALA A 876 -37.03 -29.04 17.48
CA ALA A 876 -38.41 -29.27 17.87
C ALA A 876 -39.08 -30.36 17.04
N ASP A 877 -39.99 -31.11 17.65
CA ASP A 877 -40.84 -32.08 16.93
C ASP A 877 -41.96 -31.32 16.20
N LEU A 878 -42.14 -31.50 14.88
CA LEU A 878 -43.30 -30.92 14.19
C LEU A 878 -44.61 -31.57 14.67
N TYR A 879 -44.52 -32.89 14.84
CA TYR A 879 -45.46 -33.77 15.51
C TYR A 879 -44.64 -34.77 16.31
N PRO A 880 -45.23 -35.47 17.31
CA PRO A 880 -44.49 -36.42 18.12
C PRO A 880 -43.68 -37.44 17.30
N GLY A 881 -42.35 -37.38 17.41
CA GLY A 881 -41.40 -38.24 16.69
C GLY A 881 -40.96 -37.75 15.30
N ASP A 882 -41.26 -36.50 14.95
CA ASP A 882 -40.86 -35.85 13.70
C ASP A 882 -39.95 -34.64 13.96
N GLU A 883 -38.76 -34.91 14.50
CA GLU A 883 -37.82 -33.86 14.92
C GLU A 883 -37.30 -33.07 13.72
N ARG A 884 -37.22 -31.75 13.90
CA ARG A 884 -36.68 -30.79 12.94
C ARG A 884 -35.65 -29.91 13.61
N ALA A 885 -34.61 -29.56 12.86
CA ALA A 885 -33.81 -28.40 13.15
C ALA A 885 -34.54 -27.14 12.69
N VAL A 886 -34.61 -26.12 13.55
CA VAL A 886 -35.37 -24.90 13.32
C VAL A 886 -34.40 -23.73 13.24
N PHE A 887 -34.51 -22.97 12.16
CA PHE A 887 -33.72 -21.76 11.94
C PHE A 887 -34.66 -20.57 11.72
N PHE A 888 -34.31 -19.43 12.30
CA PHE A 888 -34.95 -18.16 12.02
C PHE A 888 -34.15 -17.42 10.95
N VAL A 889 -34.85 -16.93 9.93
CA VAL A 889 -34.31 -16.15 8.82
C VAL A 889 -34.78 -14.71 9.03
N PRO A 890 -33.93 -13.79 9.53
CA PRO A 890 -34.36 -12.45 9.91
C PRO A 890 -34.81 -11.57 8.74
N SER A 891 -34.28 -11.81 7.54
CA SER A 891 -34.60 -11.05 6.34
C SER A 891 -34.42 -11.90 5.08
N THR A 892 -35.16 -11.55 4.03
CA THR A 892 -35.10 -12.19 2.72
C THR A 892 -35.08 -11.15 1.61
N GLY A 893 -34.73 -11.57 0.39
CA GLY A 893 -34.74 -10.69 -0.80
C GLY A 893 -33.81 -9.48 -0.67
N ASN A 894 -32.58 -9.65 -0.18
CA ASN A 894 -31.62 -8.58 0.06
C ASN A 894 -32.14 -7.51 1.06
N GLY A 895 -32.90 -7.95 2.06
CA GLY A 895 -33.47 -7.12 3.12
C GLY A 895 -34.71 -6.31 2.71
N TYR A 896 -35.27 -6.55 1.52
CA TYR A 896 -36.54 -5.94 1.10
C TYR A 896 -37.76 -6.66 1.67
N ASP A 897 -37.63 -7.96 1.90
CA ASP A 897 -38.69 -8.82 2.43
C ASP A 897 -38.39 -9.26 3.86
N GLY A 898 -39.44 -9.70 4.53
CA GLY A 898 -39.44 -9.93 5.96
C GLY A 898 -38.79 -11.24 6.42
N SER A 899 -39.08 -11.57 7.67
CA SER A 899 -38.57 -12.75 8.34
C SER A 899 -39.35 -14.01 8.00
N LYS A 900 -38.65 -15.15 8.02
CA LYS A 900 -39.20 -16.50 7.79
C LYS A 900 -38.67 -17.50 8.82
N VAL A 901 -39.36 -18.63 8.96
CA VAL A 901 -38.87 -19.79 9.71
C VAL A 901 -38.55 -20.91 8.73
N LEU A 902 -37.41 -21.55 8.93
CA LEU A 902 -36.94 -22.68 8.16
C LEU A 902 -36.92 -23.94 9.03
N LEU A 903 -37.54 -25.00 8.53
CA LEU A 903 -37.59 -26.32 9.16
C LEU A 903 -36.76 -27.29 8.33
N MET A 904 -35.72 -27.88 8.92
CA MET A 904 -34.82 -28.82 8.27
C MET A 904 -34.94 -30.20 8.90
N ASP A 905 -35.10 -31.23 8.07
CA ASP A 905 -35.11 -32.61 8.53
C ASP A 905 -33.70 -33.18 8.72
N SER A 906 -33.62 -34.38 9.28
CA SER A 906 -32.35 -35.06 9.53
C SER A 906 -31.56 -35.40 8.26
N THR A 907 -32.13 -35.29 7.05
CA THR A 907 -31.45 -35.50 5.76
C THR A 907 -30.91 -34.19 5.17
N GLY A 908 -31.32 -33.04 5.70
CA GLY A 908 -30.96 -31.71 5.18
C GLY A 908 -31.97 -31.10 4.24
N ASN A 909 -33.07 -31.79 3.96
CA ASN A 909 -34.17 -31.19 3.22
C ASN A 909 -34.87 -30.18 4.12
N TYR A 910 -35.18 -29.01 3.57
CA TYR A 910 -35.82 -27.94 4.33
C TYR A 910 -37.02 -27.33 3.61
N THR A 911 -37.90 -26.75 4.41
CA THR A 911 -39.04 -25.95 3.97
C THR A 911 -39.04 -24.62 4.72
N THR A 912 -39.49 -23.57 4.06
CA THR A 912 -39.66 -22.23 4.64
C THR A 912 -41.13 -21.91 4.86
N SER A 913 -41.42 -21.10 5.87
CA SER A 913 -42.73 -20.47 6.05
C SER A 913 -42.97 -19.38 4.98
N GLU A 914 -44.21 -18.91 4.90
CA GLU A 914 -44.48 -17.58 4.34
C GLU A 914 -43.77 -16.50 5.18
N GLU A 915 -43.70 -15.27 4.65
CA GLU A 915 -43.23 -14.12 5.45
C GLU A 915 -44.09 -13.97 6.72
N ILE A 916 -43.42 -13.95 7.86
CA ILE A 916 -44.04 -13.88 9.19
C ILE A 916 -44.30 -12.43 9.58
N SER A 917 -43.29 -11.58 9.38
CA SER A 917 -43.38 -10.14 9.59
C SER A 917 -42.28 -9.43 8.83
N SER A 918 -42.45 -8.13 8.57
CA SER A 918 -41.45 -7.32 7.85
C SER A 918 -40.09 -7.20 8.56
N ASN A 919 -40.03 -7.44 9.88
CA ASN A 919 -38.84 -7.53 10.73
C ASN A 919 -37.79 -6.40 10.53
N TRP A 920 -38.28 -5.20 10.24
CA TRP A 920 -37.45 -4.02 9.93
C TRP A 920 -36.56 -3.56 11.10
N ASP A 921 -36.84 -3.99 12.33
CA ASP A 921 -35.98 -3.75 13.50
C ASP A 921 -34.75 -4.69 13.54
N ASN A 922 -34.67 -5.66 12.62
CA ASN A 922 -33.60 -6.63 12.45
C ASN A 922 -33.37 -7.50 13.70
N SER A 923 -34.46 -7.86 14.40
CA SER A 923 -34.44 -8.85 15.46
C SER A 923 -34.07 -10.23 14.89
N ARG A 924 -33.26 -11.02 15.59
CA ARG A 924 -32.66 -12.25 15.01
C ARG A 924 -32.80 -13.51 15.83
N ILE A 925 -33.13 -13.39 17.11
CA ILE A 925 -33.05 -14.51 18.04
C ILE A 925 -34.45 -15.09 18.23
N ALA A 926 -34.59 -16.36 17.87
CA ALA A 926 -35.76 -17.17 18.17
C ALA A 926 -35.32 -18.43 18.94
N VAL A 927 -36.23 -19.07 19.66
CA VAL A 927 -35.93 -20.26 20.45
C VAL A 927 -37.07 -21.25 20.43
N THR A 928 -36.75 -22.51 20.11
CA THR A 928 -37.71 -23.62 20.10
C THR A 928 -38.11 -24.03 21.51
N ASN A 929 -39.34 -24.48 21.68
CA ASN A 929 -39.88 -24.99 22.94
C ASN A 929 -41.12 -25.88 22.67
N ASP A 930 -41.74 -26.38 23.73
CA ASP A 930 -43.11 -26.94 23.73
C ASP A 930 -43.83 -26.31 24.93
N TYR A 931 -44.12 -25.00 24.85
CA TYR A 931 -44.61 -24.24 26.00
C TYR A 931 -45.96 -24.71 26.53
N ASN A 932 -46.72 -25.45 25.73
CA ASN A 932 -48.05 -25.93 26.08
C ASN A 932 -48.09 -27.45 26.40
N ASN A 933 -46.96 -28.15 26.26
CA ASN A 933 -46.79 -29.60 26.48
C ASN A 933 -47.76 -30.47 25.66
N ASP A 934 -48.09 -30.07 24.42
CA ASP A 934 -48.95 -30.84 23.53
C ASP A 934 -48.20 -31.86 22.66
N GLY A 935 -46.86 -31.82 22.71
CA GLY A 935 -45.96 -32.71 21.98
C GLY A 935 -45.71 -32.30 20.54
N ALA A 936 -46.25 -31.16 20.09
CA ALA A 936 -45.83 -30.47 18.89
C ALA A 936 -45.03 -29.22 19.28
N GLY A 937 -43.95 -28.97 18.56
CA GLY A 937 -43.02 -27.91 18.79
C GLY A 937 -43.63 -26.54 18.56
N ASP A 938 -43.19 -25.61 19.38
CA ASP A 938 -43.48 -24.20 19.35
C ASP A 938 -42.17 -23.39 19.18
N LEU A 939 -42.33 -22.13 18.81
CA LEU A 939 -41.24 -21.19 18.63
C LEU A 939 -41.60 -19.86 19.30
N PHE A 940 -40.69 -19.38 20.15
CA PHE A 940 -40.71 -17.99 20.57
C PHE A 940 -39.83 -17.17 19.64
N LEU A 941 -40.39 -16.12 19.04
CA LEU A 941 -39.73 -15.35 17.99
C LEU A 941 -40.14 -13.87 18.00
N PRO A 942 -39.33 -12.99 17.39
CA PRO A 942 -39.78 -11.65 17.07
C PRO A 942 -40.81 -11.67 15.93
N SER A 943 -41.83 -10.82 16.02
CA SER A 943 -42.87 -10.58 15.00
C SER A 943 -42.98 -9.09 14.64
N ALA A 944 -41.84 -8.39 14.58
CA ALA A 944 -41.81 -6.94 14.42
C ALA A 944 -42.40 -6.50 13.06
N GLU A 945 -43.33 -5.54 13.10
CA GLU A 945 -43.85 -4.88 11.90
C GLU A 945 -43.36 -3.45 11.83
N THR A 946 -42.65 -3.09 10.75
CA THR A 946 -42.00 -1.77 10.60
C THR A 946 -41.04 -1.43 11.76
N TYR A 947 -41.47 -0.64 12.75
CA TYR A 947 -40.65 -0.29 13.92
C TYR A 947 -41.27 -0.73 15.24
N ASP A 948 -42.33 -1.53 15.21
CA ASP A 948 -43.05 -1.97 16.40
C ASP A 948 -42.55 -3.38 16.80
N GLY A 949 -41.41 -3.44 17.51
CA GLY A 949 -40.84 -4.71 17.99
C GLY A 949 -41.84 -5.49 18.82
N SER A 950 -42.12 -6.73 18.44
CA SER A 950 -43.17 -7.55 19.05
C SER A 950 -42.66 -8.97 19.31
N PHE A 951 -43.11 -9.56 20.42
CA PHE A 951 -42.81 -10.94 20.78
C PHE A 951 -44.00 -11.82 20.40
N ALA A 952 -43.75 -12.98 19.79
CA ALA A 952 -44.76 -13.96 19.47
C ALA A 952 -44.39 -15.37 19.93
N ALA A 953 -45.41 -16.18 20.20
CA ALA A 953 -45.34 -17.63 20.31
C ALA A 953 -46.09 -18.25 19.12
N MET A 954 -45.39 -19.05 18.35
CA MET A 954 -45.86 -19.69 17.12
C MET A 954 -45.89 -21.21 17.27
N GLN A 955 -46.94 -21.85 16.79
CA GLN A 955 -46.95 -23.30 16.59
C GLN A 955 -46.22 -23.65 15.29
N LEU A 956 -45.24 -24.56 15.34
CA LEU A 956 -44.40 -24.86 14.17
C LEU A 956 -45.09 -25.68 13.08
N ASN A 957 -46.11 -26.47 13.42
CA ASN A 957 -46.74 -27.38 12.46
C ASN A 957 -47.63 -26.71 11.40
N ASP A 958 -48.12 -25.51 11.69
CA ASP A 958 -48.95 -24.71 10.79
C ASP A 958 -48.56 -23.22 10.77
N PHE A 959 -47.46 -22.87 11.43
CA PHE A 959 -46.93 -21.51 11.58
C PHE A 959 -47.92 -20.50 12.19
N SER A 960 -48.93 -20.97 12.92
CA SER A 960 -49.93 -20.07 13.52
C SER A 960 -49.41 -19.38 14.79
N ILE A 961 -49.57 -18.06 14.86
CA ILE A 961 -49.29 -17.28 16.07
C ILE A 961 -50.39 -17.54 17.12
N GLN A 962 -50.02 -18.13 18.25
CA GLN A 962 -50.93 -18.49 19.35
C GLN A 962 -51.04 -17.38 20.40
N TYR A 963 -49.94 -16.65 20.62
CA TYR A 963 -49.88 -15.55 21.56
C TYR A 963 -48.89 -14.49 21.06
N GLU A 964 -49.21 -13.22 21.31
CA GLU A 964 -48.39 -12.10 20.88
C GLU A 964 -48.45 -10.96 21.91
N ILE A 965 -47.29 -10.34 22.17
CA ILE A 965 -47.15 -9.11 22.94
C ILE A 965 -46.62 -8.05 21.99
N THR A 966 -47.51 -7.16 21.56
CA THR A 966 -47.16 -6.02 20.72
C THR A 966 -46.36 -4.98 21.50
N GLY A 967 -45.23 -4.52 20.95
CA GLY A 967 -44.45 -3.43 21.55
C GLY A 967 -44.95 -2.03 21.19
N GLU A 968 -44.14 -1.03 21.54
CA GLU A 968 -44.33 0.36 21.13
C GLU A 968 -43.36 0.70 19.97
N TYR A 969 -43.66 1.77 19.23
CA TYR A 969 -42.80 2.25 18.15
C TYR A 969 -41.35 2.49 18.62
N SER A 970 -40.38 1.92 17.90
CA SER A 970 -38.93 1.94 18.16
C SER A 970 -38.45 0.98 19.26
N ASN A 971 -39.28 0.02 19.68
CA ASN A 971 -38.84 -1.12 20.48
C ASN A 971 -38.20 -2.19 19.59
N ASN A 972 -37.15 -2.86 20.08
CA ASN A 972 -36.48 -3.95 19.38
C ASN A 972 -36.39 -5.17 20.30
N ILE A 973 -36.72 -6.36 19.78
CA ILE A 973 -36.60 -7.63 20.53
C ILE A 973 -35.20 -8.20 20.34
N THR A 974 -34.33 -7.98 21.32
CA THR A 974 -32.89 -8.28 21.16
C THR A 974 -32.57 -9.76 21.35
N VAL A 975 -33.13 -10.39 22.40
CA VAL A 975 -32.83 -11.79 22.80
C VAL A 975 -34.08 -12.41 23.41
N ILE A 976 -34.28 -13.69 23.13
CA ILE A 976 -35.37 -14.52 23.69
C ILE A 976 -34.75 -15.82 24.21
N LYS A 977 -35.12 -16.25 25.42
CA LYS A 977 -34.82 -17.57 25.98
C LYS A 977 -36.11 -18.26 26.44
N SER A 978 -36.14 -19.58 26.32
CA SER A 978 -37.18 -20.44 26.89
C SER A 978 -36.70 -21.02 28.21
N PHE A 979 -37.51 -20.95 29.26
CA PHE A 979 -37.19 -21.49 30.58
C PHE A 979 -38.46 -21.61 31.45
N ASP A 980 -38.68 -22.73 32.15
CA ASP A 980 -39.73 -22.84 33.19
C ASP A 980 -39.40 -21.90 34.38
N PHE A 981 -39.83 -20.65 34.25
CA PHE A 981 -39.38 -19.54 35.08
C PHE A 981 -40.15 -19.47 36.40
N ASN A 982 -41.39 -19.95 36.42
CA ASN A 982 -42.24 -20.02 37.61
C ASN A 982 -42.28 -21.42 38.28
N ASN A 983 -41.61 -22.43 37.70
CA ASN A 983 -41.59 -23.84 38.13
C ASN A 983 -42.99 -24.52 38.11
N ASP A 984 -43.81 -24.23 37.11
CA ASP A 984 -45.13 -24.84 36.92
C ASP A 984 -45.14 -26.02 35.93
N GLY A 985 -43.99 -26.30 35.30
CA GLY A 985 -43.79 -27.38 34.34
C GLY A 985 -44.11 -27.01 32.89
N PHE A 986 -44.40 -25.74 32.60
CA PHE A 986 -44.51 -25.19 31.25
C PHE A 986 -43.36 -24.21 31.00
N ASP A 987 -42.87 -24.18 29.77
CA ASP A 987 -41.82 -23.24 29.39
C ASP A 987 -42.36 -21.80 29.33
N ASP A 988 -41.66 -20.87 29.99
CA ASP A 988 -41.95 -19.45 29.96
C ASP A 988 -40.98 -18.71 29.02
N ALA A 989 -41.39 -17.55 28.53
CA ALA A 989 -40.54 -16.68 27.72
C ALA A 989 -39.83 -15.66 28.58
N VAL A 990 -38.49 -15.60 28.48
CA VAL A 990 -37.68 -14.52 29.05
C VAL A 990 -36.98 -13.79 27.92
N PHE A 991 -37.32 -12.51 27.74
CA PHE A 991 -36.83 -11.74 26.59
C PHE A 991 -36.51 -10.30 26.95
N VAL A 992 -35.70 -9.66 26.11
CA VAL A 992 -35.32 -8.25 26.24
C VAL A 992 -35.98 -7.43 25.15
N ASP A 993 -36.74 -6.43 25.59
CA ASP A 993 -37.37 -5.41 24.77
C ASP A 993 -36.65 -4.07 25.02
N ASP A 994 -35.78 -3.66 24.08
CA ASP A 994 -34.79 -2.58 24.19
C ASP A 994 -33.89 -2.71 25.43
N ARG A 995 -34.36 -2.21 26.58
CA ARG A 995 -33.67 -2.21 27.88
C ARG A 995 -34.48 -2.87 28.99
N THR A 996 -35.61 -3.47 28.67
CA THR A 996 -36.50 -4.08 29.66
C THR A 996 -36.46 -5.59 29.51
N LEU A 997 -35.89 -6.26 30.51
CA LEU A 997 -36.00 -7.71 30.68
C LEU A 997 -37.43 -8.04 31.14
N LYS A 998 -38.09 -8.95 30.43
CA LYS A 998 -39.46 -9.40 30.71
C LYS A 998 -39.45 -10.93 30.84
N ALA A 999 -40.11 -11.44 31.88
CA ALA A 999 -40.43 -12.85 32.02
C ALA A 999 -41.96 -13.01 31.95
N VAL A 1000 -42.43 -13.88 31.07
CA VAL A 1000 -43.84 -14.07 30.76
C VAL A 1000 -44.19 -15.54 30.73
N ASP A 1001 -45.19 -15.90 31.50
CA ASP A 1001 -45.87 -17.18 31.42
C ASP A 1001 -46.79 -17.16 30.20
N VAL A 1002 -46.34 -17.82 29.13
CA VAL A 1002 -46.99 -17.80 27.81
C VAL A 1002 -48.25 -18.66 27.83
N ASN A 1003 -48.22 -19.80 28.52
CA ASN A 1003 -49.34 -20.73 28.64
C ASN A 1003 -50.54 -20.07 29.36
N ASN A 1004 -50.29 -19.35 30.46
CA ASN A 1004 -51.33 -18.62 31.19
C ASN A 1004 -51.50 -17.16 30.72
N GLN A 1005 -50.63 -16.68 29.83
CA GLN A 1005 -50.59 -15.30 29.31
C GLN A 1005 -50.44 -14.26 30.44
N VAL A 1006 -49.53 -14.50 31.38
CA VAL A 1006 -49.29 -13.67 32.58
C VAL A 1006 -47.87 -13.15 32.61
N MET A 1007 -47.70 -11.85 32.78
CA MET A 1007 -46.38 -11.26 33.03
C MET A 1007 -45.90 -11.59 34.45
N LEU A 1008 -44.80 -12.33 34.56
CA LEU A 1008 -44.24 -12.80 35.83
C LEU A 1008 -43.36 -11.75 36.49
N ALA A 1009 -42.47 -11.13 35.72
CA ALA A 1009 -41.54 -10.12 36.21
C ALA A 1009 -41.05 -9.19 35.09
N THR A 1010 -40.70 -7.96 35.47
CA THR A 1010 -40.07 -6.97 34.57
C THR A 1010 -38.93 -6.26 35.28
N TYR A 1011 -37.86 -5.95 34.55
CA TYR A 1011 -36.74 -5.14 35.03
C TYR A 1011 -36.23 -4.23 33.91
N THR A 1012 -36.29 -2.91 34.13
CA THR A 1012 -35.75 -1.93 33.18
C THR A 1012 -34.33 -1.56 33.59
N MET A 1013 -33.39 -1.86 32.70
CA MET A 1013 -31.96 -1.63 32.86
C MET A 1013 -31.65 -0.13 32.81
N PRO A 1014 -30.66 0.35 33.60
CA PRO A 1014 -30.24 1.74 33.56
C PRO A 1014 -29.48 2.10 32.29
N GLN A 1015 -28.80 1.13 31.66
CA GLN A 1015 -28.06 1.24 30.40
C GLN A 1015 -28.54 0.19 29.39
N TYR A 1016 -27.95 0.18 28.19
CA TYR A 1016 -28.25 -0.80 27.16
C TYR A 1016 -27.89 -2.23 27.60
N PHE A 1017 -28.63 -3.20 27.06
CA PHE A 1017 -28.44 -4.62 27.28
C PHE A 1017 -27.15 -5.13 26.63
N ARG A 1018 -26.46 -6.11 27.26
CA ARG A 1018 -25.33 -6.84 26.64
C ARG A 1018 -25.61 -8.33 26.48
N ASP A 1019 -25.81 -9.05 27.60
CA ASP A 1019 -26.13 -10.48 27.61
C ASP A 1019 -26.90 -10.83 28.90
N PHE A 1020 -27.69 -11.90 28.90
CA PHE A 1020 -28.21 -12.56 30.08
C PHE A 1020 -28.20 -14.09 29.94
N ASP A 1021 -28.08 -14.77 31.07
CA ASP A 1021 -28.32 -16.21 31.16
C ASP A 1021 -29.15 -16.56 32.41
N ILE A 1022 -29.77 -17.75 32.42
CA ILE A 1022 -30.74 -18.17 33.43
C ILE A 1022 -30.31 -19.51 34.03
N VAL A 1023 -30.42 -19.65 35.35
CA VAL A 1023 -30.15 -20.90 36.06
C VAL A 1023 -31.15 -21.13 37.19
N THR A 1024 -31.39 -22.40 37.51
CA THR A 1024 -32.07 -22.80 38.75
C THR A 1024 -31.03 -23.29 39.77
N MET A 1025 -30.91 -22.58 40.89
CA MET A 1025 -30.04 -22.94 42.01
C MET A 1025 -30.86 -23.07 43.29
N ASP A 1026 -30.70 -24.19 44.01
CA ASP A 1026 -31.45 -24.49 45.24
C ASP A 1026 -32.98 -24.34 45.11
N GLY A 1027 -33.52 -24.67 43.92
CA GLY A 1027 -34.95 -24.55 43.61
C GLY A 1027 -35.46 -23.12 43.41
N ASN A 1028 -34.57 -22.14 43.23
CA ASN A 1028 -34.90 -20.77 42.87
C ASN A 1028 -34.32 -20.44 41.49
N VAL A 1029 -35.05 -19.65 40.72
CA VAL A 1029 -34.57 -19.13 39.42
C VAL A 1029 -33.77 -17.86 39.63
N TYR A 1030 -32.62 -17.77 38.97
CA TYR A 1030 -31.75 -16.60 38.94
C TYR A 1030 -31.43 -16.22 37.50
N VAL A 1031 -31.27 -14.90 37.26
CA VAL A 1031 -30.83 -14.36 35.98
C VAL A 1031 -29.53 -13.59 36.18
N ALA A 1032 -28.45 -14.04 35.55
CA ALA A 1032 -27.25 -13.23 35.40
C ALA A 1032 -27.47 -12.27 34.24
N LEU A 1033 -27.29 -10.97 34.47
CA LEU A 1033 -27.55 -9.92 33.48
C LEU A 1033 -26.36 -8.97 33.41
N SER A 1034 -25.80 -8.78 32.22
CA SER A 1034 -24.76 -7.79 31.95
C SER A 1034 -25.31 -6.57 31.21
N THR A 1035 -24.88 -5.38 31.64
CA THR A 1035 -25.36 -4.09 31.10
C THR A 1035 -24.21 -3.16 30.69
N GLY A 1036 -24.53 -2.18 29.84
CA GLY A 1036 -23.57 -1.24 29.26
C GLY A 1036 -22.87 -0.27 30.22
N ASP A 1037 -23.17 -0.29 31.52
CA ASP A 1037 -22.46 0.43 32.59
C ASP A 1037 -21.30 -0.37 33.19
N ASP A 1038 -20.84 -1.39 32.48
CA ASP A 1038 -19.79 -2.31 32.90
C ASP A 1038 -20.12 -3.06 34.19
N SER A 1039 -21.40 -3.37 34.39
CA SER A 1039 -21.88 -4.16 35.52
C SER A 1039 -22.51 -5.47 35.09
N THR A 1040 -22.29 -6.51 35.91
CA THR A 1040 -23.00 -7.79 35.82
C THR A 1040 -23.70 -8.04 37.14
N GLN A 1041 -25.00 -8.36 37.06
CA GLN A 1041 -25.90 -8.44 38.20
C GLN A 1041 -26.56 -9.82 38.26
N LEU A 1042 -26.75 -10.33 39.47
CA LEU A 1042 -27.57 -11.51 39.72
C LEU A 1042 -28.97 -11.08 40.18
N LEU A 1043 -29.99 -11.39 39.39
CA LEU A 1043 -31.37 -11.03 39.65
C LEU A 1043 -32.17 -12.25 40.11
N LYS A 1044 -33.11 -12.02 41.04
CA LYS A 1044 -34.09 -13.01 41.49
C LYS A 1044 -35.52 -12.47 41.32
N PRO A 1045 -36.45 -13.24 40.73
CA PRO A 1045 -37.83 -12.81 40.57
C PRO A 1045 -38.56 -12.69 41.92
N THR A 1046 -39.49 -11.74 41.99
CA THR A 1046 -40.33 -11.43 43.14
C THR A 1046 -41.75 -11.12 42.66
N ALA A 1047 -42.72 -11.07 43.59
CA ALA A 1047 -44.10 -10.67 43.26
C ALA A 1047 -44.23 -9.23 42.70
N SER A 1048 -43.16 -8.41 42.75
CA SER A 1048 -43.13 -7.03 42.26
C SER A 1048 -42.18 -6.80 41.07
N GLY A 1049 -41.66 -7.85 40.44
CA GLY A 1049 -40.61 -7.76 39.40
C GLY A 1049 -39.31 -8.44 39.84
N PHE A 1050 -38.15 -7.98 39.37
CA PHE A 1050 -36.86 -8.53 39.77
C PHE A 1050 -36.22 -7.79 40.96
N SER A 1051 -35.43 -8.50 41.75
CA SER A 1051 -34.59 -7.96 42.81
C SER A 1051 -33.12 -8.34 42.60
N ILE A 1052 -32.23 -7.34 42.65
CA ILE A 1052 -30.78 -7.54 42.54
C ILE A 1052 -30.27 -8.17 43.84
N GLN A 1053 -29.67 -9.36 43.75
CA GLN A 1053 -29.04 -10.04 44.88
C GLN A 1053 -27.57 -9.68 45.01
N ALA A 1054 -26.85 -9.64 43.88
CA ALA A 1054 -25.43 -9.35 43.82
C ALA A 1054 -25.08 -8.55 42.55
N SER A 1055 -23.93 -7.89 42.56
CA SER A 1055 -23.41 -7.12 41.43
C SER A 1055 -21.89 -7.07 41.45
N THR A 1056 -21.26 -7.11 40.28
CA THR A 1056 -19.84 -6.88 40.07
C THR A 1056 -19.61 -5.82 38.99
N ASN A 1057 -18.45 -5.17 39.00
CA ASN A 1057 -18.02 -4.21 37.99
C ASN A 1057 -17.28 -4.92 36.84
N THR A 1058 -17.93 -5.92 36.25
CA THR A 1058 -17.41 -6.69 35.12
C THR A 1058 -18.41 -6.63 33.98
N SER A 1059 -17.97 -6.15 32.82
CA SER A 1059 -18.75 -6.02 31.59
C SER A 1059 -18.59 -7.29 30.76
N CYS A 1060 -19.61 -8.15 30.76
CA CYS A 1060 -19.57 -9.41 30.02
C CYS A 1060 -20.21 -9.19 28.66
N ALA A 1061 -19.46 -9.46 27.60
CA ALA A 1061 -19.98 -9.50 26.25
C ALA A 1061 -20.80 -10.77 26.02
N ARG A 1062 -20.37 -11.90 26.61
CA ARG A 1062 -21.16 -13.14 26.68
C ARG A 1062 -21.18 -13.73 28.10
N LEU A 1063 -22.30 -14.36 28.47
CA LEU A 1063 -22.54 -15.05 29.74
C LEU A 1063 -22.99 -16.50 29.49
N ALA A 1064 -22.50 -17.43 30.32
CA ALA A 1064 -22.97 -18.81 30.36
C ALA A 1064 -22.84 -19.36 31.78
N PHE A 1065 -23.93 -19.88 32.34
CA PHE A 1065 -23.85 -20.71 33.53
C PHE A 1065 -23.22 -22.07 33.19
N ILE A 1066 -22.30 -22.52 34.03
CA ILE A 1066 -21.50 -23.73 33.81
C ILE A 1066 -21.17 -24.37 35.16
N ASN A 1067 -21.15 -25.70 35.23
CA ASN A 1067 -20.57 -26.40 36.37
C ASN A 1067 -19.12 -26.75 36.02
N ALA A 1068 -18.21 -25.81 36.30
CA ALA A 1068 -16.82 -25.85 35.90
C ALA A 1068 -15.94 -26.73 36.81
N ASP A 1069 -16.46 -27.16 37.97
CA ASP A 1069 -15.71 -27.95 38.93
C ASP A 1069 -16.45 -29.24 39.37
N SER A 1070 -16.01 -29.84 40.48
CA SER A 1070 -16.54 -31.13 40.94
C SER A 1070 -17.80 -31.01 41.80
N ASP A 1071 -18.15 -29.81 42.23
CA ASP A 1071 -19.28 -29.56 43.10
C ASP A 1071 -20.57 -29.33 42.30
N PRO A 1072 -21.77 -29.49 42.89
CA PRO A 1072 -23.01 -29.46 42.13
C PRO A 1072 -23.53 -28.04 41.84
N THR A 1073 -22.89 -27.00 42.36
CA THR A 1073 -23.28 -25.61 42.12
C THR A 1073 -22.75 -25.14 40.76
N ALA A 1074 -23.44 -24.16 40.17
CA ALA A 1074 -23.06 -23.64 38.87
C ALA A 1074 -22.31 -22.32 39.05
N GLU A 1075 -21.15 -22.22 38.44
CA GLU A 1075 -20.42 -20.98 38.22
C GLU A 1075 -21.01 -20.19 37.05
N LEU A 1076 -20.56 -18.94 36.91
CA LEU A 1076 -20.87 -18.10 35.77
C LEU A 1076 -19.60 -17.77 35.00
N ALA A 1077 -19.51 -18.27 33.77
CA ALA A 1077 -18.49 -17.87 32.80
C ALA A 1077 -18.90 -16.54 32.16
N CYS A 1078 -17.96 -15.59 32.14
CA CYS A 1078 -18.14 -14.25 31.59
C CYS A 1078 -17.01 -13.94 30.61
N TYR A 1079 -17.34 -13.82 29.33
CA TYR A 1079 -16.38 -13.36 28.34
C TYR A 1079 -16.37 -11.83 28.26
N LYS A 1080 -15.20 -11.22 28.47
CA LYS A 1080 -14.96 -9.78 28.32
C LYS A 1080 -14.33 -9.50 26.96
N ARG A 1081 -15.07 -8.81 26.10
CA ARG A 1081 -14.53 -8.34 24.80
C ARG A 1081 -13.38 -7.34 24.98
N SER A 1082 -13.48 -6.45 25.97
CA SER A 1082 -12.38 -5.54 26.33
C SER A 1082 -11.29 -6.29 27.07
N GLY A 1083 -10.13 -6.44 26.44
CA GLY A 1083 -9.01 -7.22 26.96
C GLY A 1083 -9.02 -8.71 26.60
N ARG A 1084 -9.99 -9.16 25.77
CA ARG A 1084 -10.16 -10.55 25.31
C ARG A 1084 -9.93 -11.54 26.45
N SER A 1085 -10.74 -11.51 27.52
CA SER A 1085 -10.53 -12.38 28.68
C SER A 1085 -11.77 -13.13 29.10
N LEU A 1086 -11.59 -14.35 29.62
CA LEU A 1086 -12.63 -15.16 30.25
C LEU A 1086 -12.52 -15.03 31.77
N VAL A 1087 -13.61 -14.66 32.43
CA VAL A 1087 -13.71 -14.51 33.88
C VAL A 1087 -14.67 -15.56 34.42
N LEU A 1088 -14.26 -16.30 35.44
CA LEU A 1088 -15.12 -17.24 36.14
C LEU A 1088 -15.58 -16.63 37.47
N PHE A 1089 -16.89 -16.74 37.75
CA PHE A 1089 -17.47 -16.32 39.02
C PHE A 1089 -18.05 -17.53 39.75
N ASP A 1090 -17.69 -17.65 41.03
CA ASP A 1090 -18.44 -18.45 42.00
C ASP A 1090 -19.75 -17.72 42.34
N VAL A 1091 -20.87 -18.44 42.23
CA VAL A 1091 -22.23 -17.89 42.34
C VAL A 1091 -22.95 -18.51 43.53
N THR A 1092 -23.50 -17.65 44.38
CA THR A 1092 -24.37 -18.05 45.49
C THR A 1092 -25.65 -17.22 45.48
N ASP A 1093 -26.61 -17.53 46.37
CA ASP A 1093 -27.87 -16.81 46.50
C ASP A 1093 -27.72 -15.27 46.64
N ASP A 1094 -26.60 -14.78 47.16
CA ASP A 1094 -26.35 -13.36 47.44
C ASP A 1094 -24.95 -12.83 47.06
N SER A 1095 -24.14 -13.59 46.31
CA SER A 1095 -22.83 -13.11 45.84
C SER A 1095 -22.41 -13.61 44.46
N LEU A 1096 -21.58 -12.80 43.79
CA LEU A 1096 -20.86 -13.09 42.55
C LEU A 1096 -19.37 -12.82 42.82
N ASN A 1097 -18.58 -13.85 43.09
CA ASN A 1097 -17.17 -13.71 43.46
C ASN A 1097 -16.27 -14.19 42.32
N GLN A 1098 -15.44 -13.30 41.77
CA GLN A 1098 -14.47 -13.67 40.74
C GLN A 1098 -13.44 -14.65 41.32
N THR A 1099 -13.29 -15.81 40.68
CA THR A 1099 -12.33 -16.86 41.06
C THR A 1099 -11.11 -16.88 40.14
N SER A 1100 -11.29 -16.59 38.85
CA SER A 1100 -10.22 -16.52 37.85
C SER A 1100 -10.51 -15.47 36.77
N GLU A 1101 -9.45 -15.02 36.10
CA GLU A 1101 -9.53 -14.27 34.84
C GLU A 1101 -8.32 -14.65 33.98
N VAL A 1102 -8.58 -15.07 32.74
CA VAL A 1102 -7.55 -15.52 31.80
C VAL A 1102 -7.70 -14.79 30.47
N SER A 1103 -6.59 -14.30 29.91
CA SER A 1103 -6.56 -13.71 28.58
C SER A 1103 -6.64 -14.78 27.49
N LEU A 1104 -7.32 -14.44 26.41
CA LEU A 1104 -7.57 -15.28 25.25
C LEU A 1104 -6.98 -14.63 24.00
N GLU A 1105 -6.51 -15.47 23.08
CA GLU A 1105 -6.01 -15.04 21.78
C GLU A 1105 -7.13 -14.83 20.76
N MET A 1106 -8.34 -15.34 21.03
CA MET A 1106 -9.48 -15.26 20.12
C MET A 1106 -10.59 -14.33 20.64
N GLU A 1107 -11.44 -13.83 19.73
CA GLU A 1107 -12.70 -13.18 20.13
C GLU A 1107 -13.83 -14.21 20.18
N ILE A 1108 -14.51 -14.33 21.33
CA ILE A 1108 -15.69 -15.20 21.48
C ILE A 1108 -16.96 -14.42 21.12
N VAL A 1109 -17.73 -14.95 20.18
CA VAL A 1109 -19.04 -14.41 19.77
C VAL A 1109 -20.20 -15.17 20.41
N ASP A 1110 -20.07 -16.49 20.54
CA ASP A 1110 -21.04 -17.36 21.20
C ASP A 1110 -20.35 -18.39 22.09
N MET A 1111 -20.99 -18.73 23.21
CA MET A 1111 -20.50 -19.75 24.13
C MET A 1111 -21.64 -20.46 24.86
N VAL A 1112 -21.51 -21.76 25.03
CA VAL A 1112 -22.43 -22.60 25.81
C VAL A 1112 -21.65 -23.64 26.60
N ALA A 1113 -22.17 -24.08 27.74
CA ALA A 1113 -21.57 -25.18 28.49
C ALA A 1113 -21.67 -26.50 27.69
N ASN A 1114 -20.60 -27.28 27.67
CA ASN A 1114 -20.58 -28.58 27.02
C ASN A 1114 -21.45 -29.58 27.80
N PRO A 1115 -22.54 -30.11 27.21
CA PRO A 1115 -23.53 -30.92 27.93
C PRO A 1115 -23.11 -32.39 28.12
N LEU A 1116 -21.90 -32.79 27.71
CA LEU A 1116 -21.46 -34.18 27.81
C LEU A 1116 -21.31 -34.68 29.24
N THR A 1117 -20.91 -33.79 30.16
CA THR A 1117 -20.76 -34.03 31.60
C THR A 1117 -21.67 -33.09 32.39
N ASN A 1118 -21.94 -33.45 33.65
CA ASN A 1118 -22.74 -32.63 34.58
C ASN A 1118 -21.88 -31.84 35.59
N SER A 1119 -20.58 -32.06 35.56
CA SER A 1119 -19.55 -31.45 36.42
C SER A 1119 -18.25 -31.41 35.62
N GLU A 1120 -17.32 -30.53 36.00
CA GLU A 1120 -16.07 -30.29 35.27
C GLU A 1120 -16.34 -30.02 33.77
N GLN A 1121 -17.39 -29.24 33.50
CA GLN A 1121 -17.81 -28.91 32.15
C GLN A 1121 -16.80 -27.96 31.50
N THR A 1122 -16.65 -28.14 30.19
CA THR A 1122 -15.92 -27.23 29.30
C THR A 1122 -16.90 -26.29 28.60
N LEU A 1123 -16.38 -25.30 27.88
CA LEU A 1123 -17.17 -24.40 27.03
C LEU A 1123 -17.04 -24.82 25.57
N LEU A 1124 -18.17 -24.87 24.87
CA LEU A 1124 -18.17 -24.78 23.41
C LEU A 1124 -18.20 -23.29 23.05
N VAL A 1125 -17.35 -22.89 22.12
CA VAL A 1125 -17.17 -21.49 21.73
C VAL A 1125 -17.15 -21.33 20.21
N THR A 1126 -17.76 -20.25 19.72
CA THR A 1126 -17.56 -19.79 18.34
C THR A 1126 -16.84 -18.46 18.35
N GLY A 1127 -15.81 -18.31 17.51
CA GLY A 1127 -15.08 -17.06 17.36
C GLY A 1127 -14.92 -16.62 15.91
N GLU A 1128 -14.64 -15.34 15.74
CA GLU A 1128 -14.25 -14.75 14.45
C GLU A 1128 -12.72 -14.72 14.39
N ASN A 1129 -12.16 -14.97 13.20
CA ASN A 1129 -10.71 -14.90 12.99
C ASN A 1129 -10.34 -13.50 12.45
N ASP A 1130 -9.42 -12.81 13.13
CA ASP A 1130 -8.94 -11.47 12.75
C ASP A 1130 -7.93 -11.49 11.58
N GLU A 1131 -7.55 -12.68 11.08
CA GLU A 1131 -6.29 -12.86 10.34
C GLU A 1131 -6.37 -12.78 8.80
N GLN A 1132 -7.49 -12.40 8.16
CA GLN A 1132 -7.50 -12.31 6.69
C GLN A 1132 -8.06 -10.98 6.14
N HIS A 1133 -7.18 -10.23 5.47
CA HIS A 1133 -7.46 -8.94 4.83
C HIS A 1133 -8.19 -9.05 3.47
N TRP A 1134 -8.48 -10.26 2.99
CA TRP A 1134 -8.96 -10.51 1.62
C TRP A 1134 -10.45 -10.92 1.53
N GLU A 1135 -11.10 -11.24 2.66
CA GLU A 1135 -12.48 -11.74 2.68
C GLU A 1135 -13.47 -10.68 3.18
N ASN A 1136 -14.48 -10.33 2.37
CA ASN A 1136 -15.52 -9.37 2.75
C ASN A 1136 -16.64 -9.96 3.64
N TYR A 1137 -16.68 -11.29 3.83
CA TYR A 1137 -17.85 -12.00 4.36
C TYR A 1137 -17.63 -12.74 5.69
N GLY A 1138 -16.42 -12.63 6.24
CA GLY A 1138 -16.02 -13.17 7.55
C GLY A 1138 -15.99 -14.71 7.62
N SER A 1139 -15.23 -15.22 8.60
CA SER A 1139 -15.10 -16.64 8.87
C SER A 1139 -15.44 -16.95 10.32
N SER A 1140 -15.81 -18.19 10.60
CA SER A 1140 -16.03 -18.67 11.96
C SER A 1140 -15.28 -19.96 12.24
N ARG A 1141 -14.97 -20.21 13.51
CA ARG A 1141 -14.53 -21.53 13.98
C ARG A 1141 -15.34 -21.92 15.20
N LEU A 1142 -15.75 -23.19 15.25
CA LEU A 1142 -16.32 -23.83 16.42
C LEU A 1142 -15.20 -24.56 17.16
N GLY A 1143 -15.15 -24.47 18.48
CA GLY A 1143 -14.19 -25.21 19.28
C GLY A 1143 -14.70 -25.53 20.68
N GLU A 1144 -13.96 -26.40 21.36
CA GLU A 1144 -14.12 -26.67 22.79
C GLU A 1144 -12.93 -26.09 23.55
N MET A 1145 -13.19 -25.45 24.68
CA MET A 1145 -12.21 -24.73 25.49
C MET A 1145 -12.43 -25.02 26.98
N THR A 1146 -11.36 -25.11 27.76
CA THR A 1146 -11.46 -25.15 29.23
C THR A 1146 -11.83 -23.77 29.80
N VAL A 1147 -12.27 -23.72 31.05
CA VAL A 1147 -12.57 -22.45 31.72
C VAL A 1147 -11.31 -21.62 32.05
N GLU A 1148 -10.13 -22.23 31.95
CA GLU A 1148 -8.82 -21.57 32.00
C GLU A 1148 -8.37 -21.04 30.64
N GLY A 1149 -9.23 -21.05 29.62
CA GLY A 1149 -8.92 -20.43 28.32
C GLY A 1149 -8.07 -21.28 27.37
N SER A 1150 -7.84 -22.56 27.68
CA SER A 1150 -7.12 -23.47 26.80
C SER A 1150 -8.04 -24.17 25.81
N MET A 1151 -7.72 -24.11 24.52
CA MET A 1151 -8.44 -24.89 23.49
C MET A 1151 -8.18 -26.40 23.64
N ILE A 1152 -9.20 -27.21 23.36
CA ILE A 1152 -9.16 -28.69 23.34
C ILE A 1152 -9.24 -29.20 21.91
N TRP A 1153 -10.18 -28.68 21.12
CA TRP A 1153 -10.27 -28.92 19.68
C TRP A 1153 -10.93 -27.74 18.97
N GLN A 1154 -10.72 -27.67 17.66
CA GLN A 1154 -11.29 -26.65 16.79
C GLN A 1154 -11.66 -27.22 15.42
N SER A 1155 -12.72 -26.67 14.83
CA SER A 1155 -13.16 -26.93 13.46
C SER A 1155 -12.18 -26.34 12.43
N PRO A 1156 -12.27 -26.77 11.15
CA PRO A 1156 -11.82 -25.97 10.02
C PRO A 1156 -12.54 -24.61 10.00
N ALA A 1157 -12.08 -23.68 9.17
CA ALA A 1157 -12.79 -22.42 8.98
C ALA A 1157 -14.16 -22.68 8.34
N LEU A 1158 -15.23 -22.26 9.01
CA LEU A 1158 -16.62 -22.39 8.58
C LEU A 1158 -17.06 -21.14 7.82
N ILE A 1159 -18.02 -21.32 6.91
CA ILE A 1159 -18.53 -20.27 6.04
C ILE A 1159 -19.33 -19.23 6.85
N GLY A 1160 -18.90 -17.96 6.78
CA GLY A 1160 -19.59 -16.78 7.32
C GLY A 1160 -19.26 -16.45 8.79
N SER A 1161 -19.41 -15.16 9.15
CA SER A 1161 -19.22 -14.71 10.53
C SER A 1161 -20.17 -15.41 11.52
N PRO A 1162 -19.70 -15.72 12.75
CA PRO A 1162 -20.52 -16.38 13.76
C PRO A 1162 -21.62 -15.45 14.29
N ARG A 1163 -22.65 -16.03 14.91
CA ARG A 1163 -23.80 -15.31 15.46
C ARG A 1163 -23.96 -15.63 16.94
N SER A 1164 -24.30 -14.63 17.75
CA SER A 1164 -24.65 -14.84 19.15
C SER A 1164 -26.01 -15.53 19.29
N TYR A 1165 -26.18 -16.31 20.36
CA TYR A 1165 -27.35 -17.16 20.66
C TYR A 1165 -27.76 -18.08 19.51
N SER A 1166 -26.81 -18.39 18.62
CA SER A 1166 -27.02 -19.23 17.46
C SER A 1166 -26.39 -20.61 17.66
N MET A 1167 -25.79 -20.90 18.82
CA MET A 1167 -25.21 -22.21 19.13
C MET A 1167 -26.06 -22.94 20.17
N HIS A 1168 -26.54 -24.13 19.80
CA HIS A 1168 -27.26 -25.04 20.67
C HIS A 1168 -26.50 -26.36 20.74
N ALA A 1169 -26.34 -26.89 21.94
CA ALA A 1169 -25.61 -28.14 22.16
C ALA A 1169 -26.43 -29.09 23.03
N ARG A 1170 -26.43 -30.37 22.69
CA ARG A 1170 -27.03 -31.43 23.50
C ARG A 1170 -26.20 -32.70 23.47
N LYS A 1171 -26.49 -33.58 24.42
CA LYS A 1171 -25.97 -34.95 24.41
C LYS A 1171 -26.96 -35.84 23.65
N SER A 1172 -26.51 -36.45 22.57
CA SER A 1172 -27.35 -37.33 21.76
C SER A 1172 -27.75 -38.61 22.51
N ALA A 1173 -28.72 -39.36 21.99
CA ALA A 1173 -29.16 -40.63 22.59
C ALA A 1173 -28.02 -41.67 22.68
N GLN A 1174 -27.02 -41.58 21.80
CA GLN A 1174 -25.82 -42.43 21.78
C GLN A 1174 -24.72 -41.93 22.74
N GLY A 1175 -24.93 -40.77 23.37
CA GLY A 1175 -24.01 -40.17 24.33
C GLY A 1175 -22.93 -39.28 23.70
N ASN A 1176 -23.04 -38.96 22.41
CA ASN A 1176 -22.11 -38.08 21.70
C ASN A 1176 -22.57 -36.62 21.77
N LEU A 1177 -21.66 -35.71 21.45
CA LEU A 1177 -22.00 -34.29 21.34
C LEU A 1177 -22.74 -34.05 20.03
N GLU A 1178 -23.84 -33.32 20.11
CA GLU A 1178 -24.60 -32.84 18.95
C GLU A 1178 -24.72 -31.33 19.07
N VAL A 1179 -24.42 -30.63 17.98
CA VAL A 1179 -24.39 -29.17 17.92
C VAL A 1179 -25.22 -28.70 16.74
N MET A 1180 -26.11 -27.75 16.96
CA MET A 1180 -26.73 -26.96 15.91
C MET A 1180 -26.19 -25.55 16.01
N MET A 1181 -25.76 -25.01 14.87
CA MET A 1181 -25.43 -23.60 14.81
C MET A 1181 -25.74 -22.96 13.47
N ALA A 1182 -25.82 -21.64 13.44
CA ALA A 1182 -25.87 -20.89 12.20
C ALA A 1182 -24.90 -19.70 12.23
N THR A 1183 -24.28 -19.45 11.09
CA THR A 1183 -23.49 -18.26 10.81
C THR A 1183 -24.36 -17.25 10.05
N ALA A 1184 -23.78 -16.12 9.68
CA ALA A 1184 -24.46 -15.17 8.80
C ALA A 1184 -24.86 -15.75 7.43
N ARG A 1185 -24.27 -16.89 6.98
CA ARG A 1185 -24.40 -17.40 5.60
C ARG A 1185 -24.74 -18.88 5.49
N ALA A 1186 -24.59 -19.65 6.56
CA ALA A 1186 -24.76 -21.09 6.55
C ALA A 1186 -25.39 -21.60 7.86
N MET A 1187 -26.10 -22.71 7.73
CA MET A 1187 -26.76 -23.47 8.79
C MET A 1187 -26.03 -24.81 8.95
N TYR A 1188 -25.77 -25.21 10.19
CA TYR A 1188 -25.02 -26.43 10.51
C TYR A 1188 -25.78 -27.28 11.53
N TRP A 1189 -25.82 -28.58 11.27
CA TRP A 1189 -26.28 -29.61 12.21
C TRP A 1189 -25.24 -30.74 12.27
N LEU A 1190 -24.51 -30.78 13.38
CA LEU A 1190 -23.30 -31.57 13.57
C LEU A 1190 -23.52 -32.65 14.64
N GLY A 1191 -22.88 -33.81 14.48
CA GLY A 1191 -22.96 -34.91 15.46
C GLY A 1191 -24.31 -35.63 15.52
N ARG A 1192 -25.16 -35.45 14.50
CA ARG A 1192 -26.49 -36.07 14.38
C ARG A 1192 -26.43 -37.60 14.48
N PRO A 1193 -27.41 -38.26 15.15
CA PRO A 1193 -27.53 -39.71 15.13
C PRO A 1193 -27.74 -40.25 13.71
N GLN A 1194 -27.06 -41.35 13.38
CA GLN A 1194 -27.31 -42.13 12.15
C GLN A 1194 -28.52 -43.05 12.29
#